data_AF-A0A0S2F8D5-F1
#
_entry.id   AF-A0A0S2F8D5-F1
#
_cell.length_a   1.000
_cell.length_b   1.000
_cell.length_c   1.000
_cell.angle_alpha   90.00
_cell.angle_beta   90.00
_cell.angle_gamma   90.00
#
_symmetry.space_group_name_H-M   'P 1'
#
loop_
_entity.id
_entity.type
_entity.pdbx_description
1 polymer ?
#
loop_
_entity_poly.entity_id
_entity_poly.type
_entity_poly.pdbx_seq_one_letter_code
_entity_poly.pdbx_strand_id
1 'polypeptide(L)'
;MRVSKWPRFAGPMLRDALLPYWPTALKRKRGEAANSWWDEAVSEWTGADAKELTEESATAILKDWLTFARHGARTHTNLHERVGIDRKRLARLASARHNEAPSPEELSRLSAATGYPVSDVVVQASLFLYRPIVYESASLESLAACKITSRPALKVWLKTVRTRGRSGRLTQAQLAARIGKSQTSVVAWEGPDLYRMPKLKDITAIAAACSVPEPLIEFDMRSYAASNTDEGPHLQVASTLSEEILETGLLLSRRFHASKHAERNANIFRARYGGRGDDESTLQAIGEAHGLTRERIRQIVDRQLSFLPVITLKTGRFDALANACLELGSVTVSAAEERFRYLLGGNLSLQGASDYGREVLGRPLPIQFVQVRNGDSIVIAGDFPLWFQAAITQSKAIIRHCGAAQLNLAWALTMRQYQGWIPPDQFRQVIAHAPGFDWIDDDEAWFWFGPEGSANRLVKRAIEILTFAKRPLDIEIIYGGLTRYARTRDSDVSEDAGVWPPMEVVQKLLAKSPALVCQQGDDFRLAAEGIDLNAKHGVAESILAELQLRGGLAARSELHQALVVGRGMNPISFSMALARSPLLRQVDRSVFAIRGWPISAARLTEAQHRVGNMVGPLINFKEVDVTGSGDVSWVNTLSGSSMVNLYAGVPSKALLHLSEGQYATNGASLTLTGCRMVGLIRLVIASGGVPGALYRTTVNARARTAKVEIIGRQDSDDEGLE
;
A
#
# COMPACT_ATOMS: atom_id res chain seq x y z
N MET A 1 -51.43 50.79 -31.68
CA MET A 1 -51.90 52.01 -32.37
C MET A 1 -51.09 53.22 -31.89
N ARG A 2 -51.02 54.30 -32.69
CA ARG A 2 -50.46 55.63 -32.33
C ARG A 2 -51.15 56.21 -31.05
N VAL A 3 -50.65 57.19 -30.27
CA VAL A 3 -49.56 58.17 -30.47
C VAL A 3 -49.04 58.78 -29.14
N SER A 4 -47.71 58.95 -29.04
CA SER A 4 -46.90 60.07 -28.49
C SER A 4 -47.22 60.92 -27.24
N LYS A 5 -46.10 61.36 -26.62
CA LYS A 5 -45.78 62.65 -25.94
C LYS A 5 -45.81 62.73 -24.38
N TRP A 6 -44.58 62.94 -23.88
CA TRP A 6 -44.08 63.59 -22.66
C TRP A 6 -44.75 64.95 -22.33
N PRO A 7 -44.67 65.51 -21.07
CA PRO A 7 -43.38 65.80 -20.41
C PRO A 7 -43.26 65.80 -18.85
N ARG A 8 -41.98 65.74 -18.40
CA ARG A 8 -41.26 66.43 -17.29
C ARG A 8 -42.09 67.06 -16.15
N PHE A 9 -41.74 67.00 -14.87
CA PHE A 9 -40.44 66.77 -14.17
C PHE A 9 -40.65 65.76 -13.00
N ALA A 10 -39.69 65.36 -12.14
CA ALA A 10 -38.32 65.82 -11.83
C ALA A 10 -37.40 64.64 -11.38
N GLY A 11 -36.20 64.94 -10.85
CA GLY A 11 -35.43 64.05 -9.95
C GLY A 11 -34.57 62.95 -10.58
N PRO A 12 -33.32 63.24 -11.01
CA PRO A 12 -32.44 62.25 -11.63
C PRO A 12 -31.47 61.54 -10.67
N MET A 13 -31.43 60.23 -10.87
CA MET A 13 -30.37 59.25 -10.65
C MET A 13 -28.91 59.71 -10.91
N LEU A 14 -27.99 59.07 -10.15
CA LEU A 14 -26.78 58.36 -10.63
C LEU A 14 -26.04 58.91 -11.87
N ARG A 15 -24.88 59.54 -11.65
CA ARG A 15 -23.63 59.34 -12.42
C ARG A 15 -22.45 60.07 -11.75
N ASP A 16 -21.52 59.28 -11.21
CA ASP A 16 -20.05 59.44 -11.20
C ASP A 16 -19.51 58.43 -10.16
N ALA A 17 -18.70 57.40 -10.47
CA ALA A 17 -17.48 57.27 -11.28
C ALA A 17 -16.21 57.31 -10.40
N LEU A 18 -15.65 56.10 -10.19
CA LEU A 18 -14.23 55.73 -10.09
C LEU A 18 -13.23 56.64 -9.33
N LEU A 19 -12.48 56.00 -8.42
CA LEU A 19 -11.34 56.49 -7.60
C LEU A 19 -11.72 57.35 -6.39
N PRO A 20 -11.22 56.94 -5.21
CA PRO A 20 -10.40 57.88 -4.43
C PRO A 20 -9.21 57.20 -3.75
N TYR A 21 -7.99 57.55 -4.15
CA TYR A 21 -6.82 57.74 -3.28
C TYR A 21 -5.80 58.61 -4.03
N TRP A 22 -6.00 59.92 -3.97
CA TRP A 22 -5.03 60.93 -4.40
C TRP A 22 -5.12 62.13 -3.45
N PRO A 23 -4.04 62.56 -2.77
CA PRO A 23 -4.12 63.69 -1.84
C PRO A 23 -4.37 65.03 -2.54
N THR A 24 -5.38 65.76 -2.06
CA THR A 24 -5.83 67.04 -2.63
C THR A 24 -4.94 68.21 -2.18
N ALA A 25 -3.69 68.27 -2.66
CA ALA A 25 -2.71 69.27 -2.20
C ALA A 25 -2.00 70.02 -3.34
N LEU A 26 -2.73 70.61 -4.29
CA LEU A 26 -2.09 71.40 -5.38
C LEU A 26 -3.00 72.50 -5.96
N LYS A 27 -3.22 73.59 -5.20
CA LYS A 27 -3.83 74.82 -5.73
C LYS A 27 -3.54 76.13 -4.95
N ARG A 28 -2.27 76.40 -4.57
CA ARG A 28 -1.70 77.77 -4.38
C ARG A 28 -0.26 77.74 -3.83
N LYS A 29 0.72 78.09 -4.67
CA LYS A 29 1.84 79.06 -4.45
C LYS A 29 2.81 78.94 -5.64
N ARG A 30 3.33 80.06 -6.14
CA ARG A 30 4.28 80.12 -7.27
C ARG A 30 5.71 80.25 -6.74
N GLY A 31 6.68 79.80 -7.55
CA GLY A 31 8.08 80.19 -7.43
C GLY A 31 8.84 79.43 -6.35
N GLU A 32 8.86 79.99 -5.14
CA GLU A 32 9.87 79.66 -4.12
C GLU A 32 9.44 78.51 -3.19
N ALA A 33 8.13 78.31 -3.00
CA ALA A 33 7.60 77.23 -2.16
C ALA A 33 7.75 75.82 -2.78
N ALA A 34 8.14 75.70 -4.05
CA ALA A 34 8.26 74.42 -4.73
C ALA A 34 9.46 73.60 -4.22
N ASN A 35 10.61 74.24 -3.97
CA ASN A 35 11.79 73.54 -3.45
C ASN A 35 11.54 73.08 -1.99
N SER A 36 11.03 73.98 -1.14
CA SER A 36 10.70 73.65 0.26
C SER A 36 9.76 72.46 0.40
N TRP A 37 8.71 72.34 -0.42
CA TRP A 37 7.82 71.18 -0.38
C TRP A 37 8.49 69.90 -0.88
N TRP A 38 9.40 70.00 -1.85
CA TRP A 38 10.18 68.86 -2.34
C TRP A 38 11.19 68.37 -1.32
N ASP A 39 11.91 69.27 -0.65
CA ASP A 39 12.88 68.91 0.38
C ASP A 39 12.18 68.28 1.60
N GLU A 40 10.98 68.76 1.95
CA GLU A 40 10.14 68.21 3.02
C GLU A 40 9.58 66.82 2.67
N ALA A 41 9.04 66.63 1.46
CA ALA A 41 8.58 65.32 0.98
C ALA A 41 9.73 64.30 0.81
N VAL A 42 10.91 64.76 0.40
CA VAL A 42 12.12 63.93 0.32
C VAL A 42 12.61 63.53 1.71
N SER A 43 12.59 64.44 2.69
CA SER A 43 12.90 64.14 4.09
C SER A 43 11.92 63.10 4.68
N GLU A 44 10.64 63.16 4.31
CA GLU A 44 9.63 62.17 4.69
C GLU A 44 9.90 60.79 4.05
N TRP A 45 10.42 60.76 2.82
CA TRP A 45 10.78 59.53 2.09
C TRP A 45 12.09 58.87 2.52
N THR A 46 13.07 59.66 2.93
CA THR A 46 14.32 59.13 3.50
C THR A 46 14.17 58.81 4.98
N GLY A 47 13.23 59.47 5.67
CA GLY A 47 13.11 59.50 7.12
C GLY A 47 14.09 60.50 7.73
N ALA A 48 13.74 61.05 8.91
CA ALA A 48 14.58 62.03 9.61
C ALA A 48 15.95 61.48 10.07
N ASP A 49 16.11 60.15 10.12
CA ASP A 49 17.34 59.43 10.50
C ASP A 49 17.88 58.55 9.34
N ALA A 50 17.78 59.03 8.10
CA ALA A 50 18.22 58.29 6.92
C ALA A 50 19.73 58.04 6.86
N LYS A 51 20.13 56.77 6.66
CA LYS A 51 21.52 56.44 6.25
C LYS A 51 21.70 55.71 4.93
N GLU A 52 20.66 55.10 4.35
CA GLU A 52 20.79 54.33 3.10
C GLU A 52 19.62 54.54 2.14
N LEU A 53 19.94 54.88 0.88
CA LEU A 53 18.99 54.88 -0.25
C LEU A 53 18.66 53.43 -0.63
N THR A 54 17.41 53.14 -0.99
CA THR A 54 17.00 51.82 -1.48
C THR A 54 16.73 51.86 -2.99
N GLU A 55 16.77 50.71 -3.68
CA GLU A 55 16.48 50.65 -5.13
C GLU A 55 15.04 51.12 -5.45
N GLU A 56 14.08 50.81 -4.57
CA GLU A 56 12.69 51.25 -4.71
C GLU A 56 12.54 52.77 -4.49
N SER A 57 13.10 53.32 -3.41
CA SER A 57 13.02 54.76 -3.13
C SER A 57 13.77 55.59 -4.17
N ALA A 58 14.99 55.18 -4.54
CA ALA A 58 15.75 55.82 -5.62
C ALA A 58 15.00 55.79 -6.97
N THR A 59 14.32 54.69 -7.28
CA THR A 59 13.57 54.57 -8.55
C THR A 59 12.39 55.51 -8.54
N ALA A 60 11.61 55.52 -7.45
CA ALA A 60 10.45 56.39 -7.34
C ALA A 60 10.85 57.88 -7.37
N ILE A 61 11.91 58.30 -6.64
CA ILE A 61 12.48 59.65 -6.69
C ILE A 61 12.80 60.09 -8.13
N LEU A 62 13.49 59.24 -8.92
CA LEU A 62 13.82 59.56 -10.31
C LEU A 62 12.59 59.60 -11.23
N LYS A 63 11.63 58.69 -11.06
CA LYS A 63 10.43 58.62 -11.92
C LYS A 63 9.49 59.79 -11.66
N ASP A 64 9.32 60.18 -10.40
CA ASP A 64 8.53 61.34 -10.03
C ASP A 64 9.22 62.62 -10.54
N TRP A 65 10.50 62.82 -10.25
CA TRP A 65 11.26 63.96 -10.79
C TRP A 65 11.17 64.07 -12.32
N LEU A 66 11.35 62.96 -13.05
CA LEU A 66 11.19 62.92 -14.52
C LEU A 66 9.77 63.27 -14.96
N THR A 67 8.75 62.93 -14.19
CA THR A 67 7.34 63.23 -14.47
C THR A 67 7.05 64.72 -14.29
N PHE A 68 7.58 65.35 -13.24
CA PHE A 68 7.46 66.79 -13.00
C PHE A 68 8.29 67.63 -13.97
N ALA A 69 9.54 67.25 -14.23
CA ALA A 69 10.40 67.87 -15.23
C ALA A 69 9.73 67.86 -16.62
N ARG A 70 9.12 66.73 -17.00
CA ARG A 70 8.34 66.64 -18.25
C ARG A 70 7.13 67.58 -18.25
N HIS A 71 6.37 67.70 -17.16
CA HIS A 71 5.25 68.65 -17.07
C HIS A 71 5.68 70.12 -17.14
N GLY A 72 6.88 70.45 -16.66
CA GLY A 72 7.46 71.80 -16.81
C GLY A 72 7.75 72.18 -18.27
N ALA A 73 8.20 71.22 -19.08
CA ALA A 73 8.45 71.41 -20.51
C ALA A 73 7.13 71.48 -21.32
N ARG A 74 6.59 72.70 -21.45
CA ARG A 74 5.29 73.01 -22.10
C ARG A 74 5.08 72.55 -23.55
N THR A 75 6.08 71.95 -24.22
CA THR A 75 5.93 71.28 -25.52
C THR A 75 6.78 70.00 -25.55
N HIS A 76 6.14 68.83 -25.40
CA HIS A 76 6.84 67.54 -25.31
C HIS A 76 7.52 67.09 -26.62
N THR A 77 7.15 67.63 -27.78
CA THR A 77 7.53 67.08 -29.11
C THR A 77 9.04 67.02 -29.33
N ASN A 78 9.78 68.04 -28.88
CA ASN A 78 11.22 68.21 -29.19
C ASN A 78 12.13 68.09 -27.96
N LEU A 79 11.62 67.62 -26.81
CA LEU A 79 12.43 67.49 -25.58
C LEU A 79 13.63 66.55 -25.78
N HIS A 80 13.45 65.47 -26.55
CA HIS A 80 14.50 64.51 -26.86
C HIS A 80 15.66 65.13 -27.67
N GLU A 81 15.36 65.99 -28.64
CA GLU A 81 16.35 66.75 -29.42
C GLU A 81 17.11 67.74 -28.54
N ARG A 82 16.40 68.54 -27.72
CA ARG A 82 17.00 69.56 -26.84
C ARG A 82 17.96 69.00 -25.78
N VAL A 83 17.77 67.74 -25.39
CA VAL A 83 18.61 67.05 -24.39
C VAL A 83 19.72 66.22 -25.07
N GLY A 84 19.61 65.96 -26.38
CA GLY A 84 20.52 65.07 -27.09
C GLY A 84 20.37 63.60 -26.67
N ILE A 85 19.13 63.15 -26.43
CA ILE A 85 18.79 61.77 -26.05
C ILE A 85 17.83 61.19 -27.10
N ASP A 86 18.07 59.94 -27.53
CA ASP A 86 17.16 59.24 -28.44
C ASP A 86 15.71 59.19 -27.89
N ARG A 87 14.72 59.39 -28.77
CA ARG A 87 13.29 59.45 -28.41
C ARG A 87 12.81 58.19 -27.68
N LYS A 88 13.36 57.01 -28.00
CA LYS A 88 13.01 55.74 -27.33
C LYS A 88 13.73 55.59 -25.98
N ARG A 89 14.93 56.14 -25.81
CA ARG A 89 15.59 56.26 -24.49
C ARG A 89 14.79 57.20 -23.57
N LEU A 90 14.42 58.40 -24.02
CA LEU A 90 13.59 59.31 -23.22
C LEU A 90 12.23 58.70 -22.83
N ALA A 91 11.62 57.91 -23.73
CA ALA A 91 10.38 57.18 -23.44
C ALA A 91 10.56 56.06 -22.39
N ARG A 92 11.72 55.36 -22.38
CA ARG A 92 12.03 54.32 -21.38
C ARG A 92 12.36 54.92 -20.01
N LEU A 93 13.17 55.98 -19.97
CA LEU A 93 13.49 56.73 -18.74
C LEU A 93 12.22 57.15 -17.99
N ALA A 94 11.22 57.67 -18.72
CA ALA A 94 9.94 58.10 -18.13
C ALA A 94 8.89 56.98 -17.96
N SER A 95 9.20 55.73 -18.31
CA SER A 95 8.25 54.62 -18.15
C SER A 95 8.41 53.96 -16.79
N ALA A 96 7.30 53.77 -16.06
CA ALA A 96 7.26 52.95 -14.86
C ALA A 96 7.50 51.45 -15.13
N ARG A 97 7.50 51.00 -16.40
CA ARG A 97 7.78 49.60 -16.79
C ARG A 97 9.26 49.30 -17.08
N HIS A 98 10.14 50.29 -16.93
CA HIS A 98 11.55 50.15 -17.28
C HIS A 98 12.46 50.77 -16.20
N ASN A 99 13.28 49.95 -15.55
CA ASN A 99 14.31 50.39 -14.58
C ASN A 99 15.55 50.96 -15.30
N GLU A 100 15.35 51.89 -16.24
CA GLU A 100 16.42 52.72 -16.79
C GLU A 100 16.49 54.03 -16.02
N ALA A 101 17.65 54.32 -15.43
CA ALA A 101 17.98 55.58 -14.78
C ALA A 101 18.79 56.49 -15.72
N PRO A 102 18.54 57.81 -15.75
CA PRO A 102 19.40 58.76 -16.46
C PRO A 102 20.76 58.85 -15.77
N SER A 103 21.83 59.12 -16.52
CA SER A 103 23.11 59.53 -15.93
C SER A 103 23.00 60.93 -15.29
N PRO A 104 23.92 61.33 -14.39
CA PRO A 104 23.96 62.69 -13.86
C PRO A 104 24.03 63.76 -14.95
N GLU A 105 24.81 63.54 -16.02
CA GLU A 105 24.87 64.44 -17.17
C GLU A 105 23.55 64.52 -17.97
N GLU A 106 22.82 63.41 -18.07
CA GLU A 106 21.48 63.41 -18.67
C GLU A 106 20.48 64.15 -17.78
N LEU A 107 20.57 64.02 -16.44
CA LEU A 107 19.79 64.82 -15.50
C LEU A 107 20.08 66.32 -15.64
N SER A 108 21.35 66.74 -15.68
CA SER A 108 21.71 68.15 -15.88
C SER A 108 21.17 68.69 -17.20
N ARG A 109 21.26 67.92 -18.29
CA ARG A 109 20.69 68.30 -19.60
C ARG A 109 19.15 68.32 -19.59
N LEU A 110 18.51 67.36 -18.91
CA LEU A 110 17.05 67.35 -18.72
C LEU A 110 16.58 68.55 -17.90
N SER A 111 17.32 68.91 -16.84
CA SER A 111 17.07 70.09 -16.01
C SER A 111 17.12 71.37 -16.84
N ALA A 112 18.23 71.59 -17.56
CA ALA A 112 18.41 72.74 -18.43
C ALA A 112 17.36 72.82 -19.56
N ALA A 113 16.96 71.68 -20.13
CA ALA A 113 15.94 71.64 -21.18
C ALA A 113 14.51 71.87 -20.65
N THR A 114 14.19 71.38 -19.46
CA THR A 114 12.84 71.48 -18.88
C THR A 114 12.62 72.74 -18.03
N GLY A 115 13.69 73.37 -17.56
CA GLY A 115 13.64 74.46 -16.58
C GLY A 115 13.30 73.99 -15.16
N TYR A 116 13.38 72.68 -14.90
CA TYR A 116 13.05 72.08 -13.61
C TYR A 116 14.33 71.66 -12.88
N PRO A 117 14.62 72.19 -11.67
CA PRO A 117 15.88 71.94 -10.99
C PRO A 117 16.03 70.46 -10.58
N VAL A 118 17.27 69.97 -10.59
CA VAL A 118 17.66 68.67 -10.02
C VAL A 118 18.19 68.95 -8.61
N SER A 119 17.60 68.31 -7.59
CA SER A 119 18.13 68.35 -6.22
C SER A 119 19.21 67.28 -6.03
N ASP A 120 20.06 67.44 -5.00
CA ASP A 120 21.14 66.50 -4.71
C ASP A 120 20.64 65.08 -4.49
N VAL A 121 19.45 64.89 -3.91
CA VAL A 121 18.85 63.56 -3.72
C VAL A 121 18.44 62.92 -5.05
N VAL A 122 18.06 63.70 -6.07
CA VAL A 122 17.82 63.20 -7.44
C VAL A 122 19.14 62.82 -8.12
N VAL A 123 20.24 63.57 -7.86
CA VAL A 123 21.59 63.17 -8.30
C VAL A 123 22.04 61.88 -7.62
N GLN A 124 21.86 61.77 -6.29
CA GLN A 124 22.21 60.58 -5.52
C GLN A 124 21.38 59.35 -5.95
N ALA A 125 20.08 59.52 -6.18
CA ALA A 125 19.22 58.45 -6.71
C ALA A 125 19.64 58.03 -8.11
N SER A 126 20.06 58.98 -8.97
CA SER A 126 20.68 58.67 -10.26
C SER A 126 21.98 57.90 -10.09
N LEU A 127 22.92 58.37 -9.27
CA LEU A 127 24.19 57.66 -9.03
C LEU A 127 23.99 56.26 -8.44
N PHE A 128 23.02 56.09 -7.54
CA PHE A 128 22.68 54.81 -6.93
C PHE A 128 22.15 53.79 -7.95
N LEU A 129 21.33 54.24 -8.89
CA LEU A 129 20.72 53.38 -9.93
C LEU A 129 21.53 53.31 -11.23
N TYR A 130 22.41 54.27 -11.47
CA TYR A 130 23.25 54.36 -12.66
C TYR A 130 24.40 53.37 -12.55
N ARG A 131 24.09 52.10 -12.83
CA ARG A 131 25.13 51.14 -13.21
C ARG A 131 25.69 51.61 -14.55
N PRO A 132 26.97 52.01 -14.64
CA PRO A 132 27.56 52.34 -15.93
C PRO A 132 27.48 51.08 -16.78
N ILE A 133 26.61 51.10 -17.80
CA ILE A 133 26.66 50.10 -18.85
C ILE A 133 27.94 50.42 -19.60
N VAL A 134 29.02 49.75 -19.20
CA VAL A 134 30.27 49.65 -19.95
C VAL A 134 29.93 48.95 -21.25
N TYR A 135 29.40 49.73 -22.20
CA TYR A 135 29.59 49.49 -23.62
C TYR A 135 31.05 49.79 -23.94
N GLU A 136 31.94 48.98 -23.37
CA GLU A 136 33.17 48.67 -24.07
C GLU A 136 32.74 48.23 -25.47
N SER A 137 33.29 48.91 -26.47
CA SER A 137 33.34 48.43 -27.84
C SER A 137 34.31 47.25 -27.90
N ALA A 138 33.99 46.19 -27.16
CA ALA A 138 34.64 44.89 -27.24
C ALA A 138 34.55 44.44 -28.69
N SER A 139 35.71 44.47 -29.36
CA SER A 139 35.83 43.99 -30.72
C SER A 139 35.44 42.50 -30.77
N LEU A 140 35.11 42.01 -31.96
CA LEU A 140 34.87 40.58 -32.17
C LEU A 140 36.08 39.69 -31.83
N GLU A 141 37.25 40.28 -31.58
CA GLU A 141 38.49 39.65 -31.14
C GLU A 141 38.61 39.63 -29.61
N SER A 142 38.15 40.67 -28.90
CA SER A 142 38.05 40.68 -27.42
C SER A 142 37.14 39.56 -26.90
N LEU A 143 36.03 39.27 -27.59
CA LEU A 143 35.13 38.17 -27.27
C LEU A 143 35.78 36.78 -27.44
N ALA A 144 36.87 36.66 -28.19
CA ALA A 144 37.52 35.39 -28.50
C ALA A 144 38.45 34.87 -27.38
N ALA A 145 38.87 35.74 -26.46
CA ALA A 145 39.74 35.41 -25.32
C ALA A 145 39.05 35.66 -23.96
N CYS A 146 37.73 35.83 -23.96
CA CYS A 146 36.99 36.30 -22.80
C CYS A 146 36.90 35.24 -21.69
N LYS A 147 37.67 35.44 -20.61
CA LYS A 147 37.53 34.72 -19.35
C LYS A 147 36.25 35.16 -18.66
N ILE A 148 35.31 34.24 -18.49
CA ILE A 148 34.04 34.52 -17.82
C ILE A 148 34.17 34.10 -16.35
N THR A 149 34.31 35.10 -15.49
CA THR A 149 34.51 34.96 -14.04
C THR A 149 33.21 35.02 -13.24
N SER A 150 32.05 35.28 -13.87
CA SER A 150 30.76 35.36 -13.17
C SER A 150 29.55 34.98 -14.04
N ARG A 151 28.45 34.56 -13.38
CA ARG A 151 27.17 34.25 -14.06
C ARG A 151 26.58 35.44 -14.83
N PRO A 152 26.55 36.69 -14.32
CA PRO A 152 26.11 37.84 -15.10
C PRO A 152 26.95 38.05 -16.37
N ALA A 153 28.28 37.90 -16.28
CA ALA A 153 29.17 37.95 -17.43
C ALA A 153 28.84 36.85 -18.46
N LEU A 154 28.50 35.63 -18.00
CA LEU A 154 28.04 34.56 -18.91
C LEU A 154 26.74 34.94 -19.65
N LYS A 155 25.75 35.51 -18.96
CA LYS A 155 24.50 35.96 -19.60
C LYS A 155 24.73 37.07 -20.63
N VAL A 156 25.59 38.04 -20.29
CA VAL A 156 25.98 39.12 -21.19
C VAL A 156 26.72 38.55 -22.39
N TRP A 157 27.64 37.61 -22.21
CA TRP A 157 28.34 36.91 -23.28
C TRP A 157 27.36 36.17 -24.20
N LEU A 158 26.45 35.34 -23.67
CA LEU A 158 25.43 34.60 -24.44
C LEU A 158 24.60 35.53 -25.33
N LYS A 159 24.08 36.61 -24.74
CA LYS A 159 23.28 37.63 -25.44
C LYS A 159 24.10 38.39 -26.49
N THR A 160 25.38 38.66 -26.21
CA THR A 160 26.30 39.37 -27.12
C THR A 160 26.69 38.49 -28.29
N VAL A 161 27.06 37.24 -28.05
CA VAL A 161 27.41 36.24 -29.07
C VAL A 161 26.23 35.96 -30.00
N ARG A 162 25.00 35.81 -29.47
CA ARG A 162 23.81 35.66 -30.32
C ARG A 162 23.57 36.89 -31.21
N THR A 163 23.82 38.10 -30.70
CA THR A 163 23.47 39.35 -31.40
C THR A 163 24.57 39.91 -32.30
N ARG A 164 25.83 39.56 -32.06
CA ARG A 164 27.02 40.08 -32.75
C ARG A 164 27.98 39.00 -33.28
N GLY A 165 27.68 37.71 -33.11
CA GLY A 165 28.51 36.60 -33.58
C GLY A 165 28.72 36.60 -35.10
N ARG A 166 29.79 35.94 -35.56
CA ARG A 166 30.21 35.92 -36.97
C ARG A 166 29.16 35.28 -37.89
N SER A 167 28.26 34.46 -37.36
CA SER A 167 27.12 33.89 -38.09
C SER A 167 25.98 34.88 -38.40
N GLY A 168 26.14 36.16 -38.06
CA GLY A 168 25.07 37.17 -38.11
C GLY A 168 24.15 37.14 -36.89
N ARG A 169 23.32 38.20 -36.76
CA ARG A 169 22.39 38.41 -35.63
C ARG A 169 21.25 37.39 -35.65
N LEU A 170 21.29 36.43 -34.73
CA LEU A 170 20.23 35.42 -34.59
C LEU A 170 19.12 35.89 -33.64
N THR A 171 17.87 35.52 -33.92
CA THR A 171 16.79 35.56 -32.91
C THR A 171 16.95 34.42 -31.90
N GLN A 172 16.32 34.54 -30.73
CA GLN A 172 16.35 33.47 -29.72
C GLN A 172 15.72 32.17 -30.24
N ALA A 173 14.70 32.25 -31.11
CA ALA A 173 14.10 31.09 -31.77
C ALA A 173 15.06 30.44 -32.78
N GLN A 174 15.76 31.23 -33.60
CA GLN A 174 16.76 30.73 -34.56
C GLN A 174 17.95 30.08 -33.86
N LEU A 175 18.47 30.68 -32.79
CA LEU A 175 19.53 30.07 -32.00
C LEU A 175 19.04 28.75 -31.40
N ALA A 176 17.88 28.75 -30.75
CA ALA A 176 17.28 27.56 -30.14
C ALA A 176 17.11 26.40 -31.13
N ALA A 177 16.64 26.68 -32.36
CA ALA A 177 16.54 25.69 -33.43
C ALA A 177 17.91 25.11 -33.83
N ARG A 178 18.94 25.95 -33.98
CA ARG A 178 20.31 25.51 -34.33
C ARG A 178 20.95 24.59 -33.28
N ILE A 179 20.67 24.80 -31.99
CA ILE A 179 21.27 24.05 -30.88
C ILE A 179 20.37 22.92 -30.33
N GLY A 180 19.22 22.65 -30.97
CA GLY A 180 18.28 21.61 -30.52
C GLY A 180 17.63 21.89 -29.15
N LYS A 181 17.19 23.12 -28.91
CA LYS A 181 16.57 23.57 -27.64
C LYS A 181 15.26 24.31 -27.87
N SER A 182 14.48 24.50 -26.81
CA SER A 182 13.32 25.37 -26.83
C SER A 182 13.72 26.84 -26.73
N GLN A 183 12.99 27.72 -27.44
CA GLN A 183 13.16 29.18 -27.35
C GLN A 183 13.10 29.67 -25.89
N THR A 184 12.18 29.14 -25.09
CA THR A 184 12.03 29.45 -23.66
C THR A 184 13.29 29.15 -22.84
N SER A 185 14.09 28.16 -23.24
CA SER A 185 15.37 27.87 -22.57
C SER A 185 16.42 28.93 -22.90
N VAL A 186 16.52 29.37 -24.16
CA VAL A 186 17.43 30.47 -24.56
C VAL A 186 17.02 31.80 -23.92
N VAL A 187 15.71 32.09 -23.87
CA VAL A 187 15.17 33.25 -23.12
C VAL A 187 15.57 33.19 -21.65
N ALA A 188 15.43 32.02 -21.01
CA ALA A 188 15.77 31.85 -19.59
C ALA A 188 17.28 31.97 -19.31
N TRP A 189 18.14 31.61 -20.27
CA TRP A 189 19.58 31.74 -20.16
C TRP A 189 20.08 33.19 -20.33
N GLU A 190 19.41 33.98 -21.18
CA GLU A 190 19.77 35.39 -21.42
C GLU A 190 19.12 36.38 -20.44
N GLY A 191 18.01 36.00 -19.80
CA GLY A 191 17.26 36.88 -18.88
C GLY A 191 18.05 37.15 -17.60
N PRO A 192 18.32 38.42 -17.21
CA PRO A 192 19.14 38.75 -16.06
C PRO A 192 18.60 38.14 -14.76
N ASP A 193 17.29 38.13 -14.58
CA ASP A 193 16.60 37.79 -13.32
C ASP A 193 16.33 36.28 -13.16
N LEU A 194 16.63 35.47 -14.18
CA LEU A 194 16.31 34.04 -14.20
C LEU A 194 17.52 33.18 -13.81
N TYR A 195 17.41 32.38 -12.74
CA TYR A 195 18.52 31.58 -12.20
C TYR A 195 19.01 30.42 -13.09
N ARG A 196 18.40 30.20 -14.26
CA ARG A 196 18.69 29.05 -15.12
C ARG A 196 19.95 29.31 -15.96
N MET A 197 21.03 28.56 -15.71
CA MET A 197 22.21 28.55 -16.58
C MET A 197 22.09 27.47 -17.69
N PRO A 198 22.72 27.65 -18.85
CA PRO A 198 22.99 26.55 -19.79
C PRO A 198 24.01 25.56 -19.19
N LYS A 199 23.98 24.29 -19.64
CA LYS A 199 25.06 23.33 -19.32
C LYS A 199 26.28 23.63 -20.21
N LEU A 200 27.48 23.18 -19.83
CA LEU A 200 28.71 23.39 -20.62
C LEU A 200 28.51 23.01 -22.10
N LYS A 201 28.00 21.81 -22.38
CA LYS A 201 27.67 21.35 -23.74
C LYS A 201 26.71 22.27 -24.52
N ASP A 202 25.84 22.99 -23.82
CA ASP A 202 24.90 23.94 -24.43
C ASP A 202 25.61 25.28 -24.73
N ILE A 203 26.61 25.66 -23.93
CA ILE A 203 27.50 26.80 -24.18
C ILE A 203 28.41 26.51 -25.38
N THR A 204 29.03 25.33 -25.45
CA THR A 204 29.80 24.85 -26.60
C THR A 204 28.96 24.89 -27.89
N ALA A 205 27.71 24.40 -27.82
CA ALA A 205 26.78 24.41 -28.95
C ALA A 205 26.40 25.84 -29.38
N ILE A 206 26.23 26.78 -28.44
CA ILE A 206 25.96 28.20 -28.75
C ILE A 206 27.18 28.87 -29.38
N ALA A 207 28.40 28.60 -28.87
CA ALA A 207 29.64 29.11 -29.44
C ALA A 207 29.78 28.69 -30.92
N ALA A 208 29.62 27.38 -31.19
CA ALA A 208 29.63 26.83 -32.54
C ALA A 208 28.52 27.41 -33.44
N ALA A 209 27.26 27.47 -32.95
CA ALA A 209 26.12 27.97 -33.72
C ALA A 209 26.18 29.47 -34.06
N CYS A 210 26.98 30.23 -33.31
CA CYS A 210 27.26 31.66 -33.53
C CYS A 210 28.63 31.93 -34.18
N SER A 211 29.42 30.88 -34.45
CA SER A 211 30.76 30.93 -35.05
C SER A 211 31.74 31.81 -34.24
N VAL A 212 31.77 31.60 -32.92
CA VAL A 212 32.74 32.17 -31.98
C VAL A 212 33.45 31.04 -31.21
N PRO A 213 34.67 31.24 -30.69
CA PRO A 213 35.29 30.23 -29.82
C PRO A 213 34.54 30.07 -28.50
N GLU A 214 34.74 28.93 -27.85
CA GLU A 214 34.18 28.64 -26.53
C GLU A 214 34.88 29.50 -25.45
N PRO A 215 34.13 30.10 -24.51
CA PRO A 215 34.71 30.95 -23.49
C PRO A 215 35.29 30.12 -22.34
N LEU A 216 36.39 30.59 -21.74
CA LEU A 216 36.92 29.98 -20.52
C LEU A 216 36.06 30.39 -19.33
N ILE A 217 35.45 29.42 -18.64
CA ILE A 217 34.58 29.66 -17.49
C ILE A 217 35.36 29.33 -16.21
N GLU A 218 35.69 30.36 -15.43
CA GLU A 218 36.54 30.22 -14.22
C GLU A 218 35.72 30.20 -12.91
N PHE A 219 34.40 30.37 -12.97
CA PHE A 219 33.50 30.16 -11.82
C PHE A 219 32.82 28.80 -11.92
N ASP A 220 32.64 28.11 -10.78
CA ASP A 220 31.85 26.89 -10.78
C ASP A 220 30.37 27.21 -11.08
N MET A 221 29.87 26.67 -12.18
CA MET A 221 28.47 26.81 -12.56
C MET A 221 27.51 26.18 -11.54
N ARG A 222 27.99 25.33 -10.61
CA ARG A 222 27.22 24.66 -9.56
C ARG A 222 27.26 25.37 -8.19
N SER A 223 28.23 26.23 -7.89
CA SER A 223 28.61 26.64 -6.51
C SER A 223 27.68 27.58 -5.74
N TYR A 224 26.44 27.83 -6.19
CA TYR A 224 25.51 28.73 -5.47
C TYR A 224 25.02 28.18 -4.11
N ALA A 225 25.51 27.02 -3.68
CA ALA A 225 25.25 26.46 -2.37
C ALA A 225 26.15 27.03 -1.26
N ALA A 226 27.32 27.61 -1.60
CA ALA A 226 28.38 27.90 -0.61
C ALA A 226 28.59 29.39 -0.29
N SER A 227 28.36 30.32 -1.24
CA SER A 227 28.63 31.75 -1.04
C SER A 227 27.34 32.53 -0.75
N ASN A 228 26.82 32.39 0.47
CA ASN A 228 25.99 33.39 1.14
C ASN A 228 26.14 33.21 2.66
N THR A 229 27.33 33.55 3.14
CA THR A 229 27.62 33.76 4.56
C THR A 229 27.01 35.09 5.01
N ASP A 230 25.68 35.14 5.15
CA ASP A 230 25.02 35.96 6.19
C ASP A 230 23.50 35.70 6.25
N GLU A 231 23.08 34.88 7.21
CA GLU A 231 21.84 35.04 7.99
C GLU A 231 21.94 34.12 9.23
N GLY A 232 23.08 34.24 9.93
CA GLY A 232 23.50 33.39 11.03
C GLY A 232 23.53 34.06 12.41
N PRO A 233 22.46 34.76 12.84
CA PRO A 233 22.18 34.80 14.28
C PRO A 233 20.70 34.50 14.61
N HIS A 234 20.49 33.81 15.73
CA HIS A 234 19.18 33.58 16.39
C HIS A 234 18.18 32.59 15.77
N LEU A 235 18.62 31.60 14.99
CA LEU A 235 17.89 30.31 15.00
C LEU A 235 18.18 29.64 16.36
N GLN A 236 17.21 29.69 17.27
CA GLN A 236 17.24 28.96 18.54
C GLN A 236 17.55 27.48 18.28
N VAL A 237 18.17 26.80 19.23
CA VAL A 237 18.40 25.36 19.09
C VAL A 237 17.06 24.65 19.29
N ALA A 238 16.48 24.10 18.22
CA ALA A 238 15.31 23.22 18.32
C ALA A 238 15.45 22.24 19.50
N SER A 239 14.49 22.26 20.40
CA SER A 239 14.37 21.36 21.53
C SER A 239 13.68 20.05 21.12
N THR A 240 12.81 20.11 20.10
CA THR A 240 12.01 18.99 19.59
C THR A 240 12.05 18.87 18.07
N LEU A 241 11.62 17.72 17.53
CA LEU A 241 11.52 17.47 16.09
C LEU A 241 10.47 18.38 15.42
N SER A 242 9.34 18.66 16.07
CA SER A 242 8.34 19.61 15.56
C SER A 242 8.91 21.03 15.35
N GLU A 243 9.88 21.44 16.16
CA GLU A 243 10.64 22.68 15.98
C GLU A 243 11.69 22.56 14.86
N GLU A 244 12.41 21.44 14.75
CA GLU A 244 13.36 21.18 13.65
C GLU A 244 12.68 21.17 12.27
N ILE A 245 11.44 20.64 12.19
CA ILE A 245 10.59 20.72 11.00
C ILE A 245 10.17 22.18 10.72
N LEU A 246 9.88 22.98 11.75
CA LEU A 246 9.53 24.41 11.58
C LEU A 246 10.73 25.24 11.10
N GLU A 247 11.92 25.02 11.67
CA GLU A 247 13.17 25.64 11.21
C GLU A 247 13.45 25.29 9.74
N THR A 248 13.29 24.01 9.38
CA THR A 248 13.40 23.54 7.99
C THR A 248 12.42 24.26 7.08
N GLY A 249 11.14 24.35 7.50
CA GLY A 249 10.10 25.10 6.79
C GLY A 249 10.43 26.60 6.64
N LEU A 250 11.02 27.23 7.66
CA LEU A 250 11.45 28.65 7.61
C LEU A 250 12.60 28.84 6.61
N LEU A 251 13.62 27.99 6.67
CA LEU A 251 14.78 28.05 5.78
C LEU A 251 14.38 27.83 4.31
N LEU A 252 13.54 26.83 4.04
CA LEU A 252 12.97 26.58 2.71
C LEU A 252 12.12 27.78 2.23
N SER A 253 11.36 28.40 3.14
CA SER A 253 10.46 29.49 2.77
C SER A 253 11.17 30.82 2.51
N ARG A 254 12.17 31.19 3.33
CA ARG A 254 12.97 32.42 3.14
C ARG A 254 13.67 32.46 1.78
N ARG A 255 14.11 31.30 1.26
CA ARG A 255 14.76 31.22 -0.06
C ARG A 255 13.82 31.42 -1.25
N PHE A 256 12.50 31.23 -1.12
CA PHE A 256 11.58 31.14 -2.26
C PHE A 256 10.27 31.92 -2.18
N HIS A 257 9.95 32.48 -1.02
CA HIS A 257 8.77 33.31 -0.82
C HIS A 257 9.19 34.67 -0.27
N ALA A 258 8.44 35.72 -0.63
CA ALA A 258 8.62 37.03 -0.02
C ALA A 258 8.55 36.89 1.52
N SER A 259 9.44 37.56 2.25
CA SER A 259 9.66 37.35 3.69
C SER A 259 8.37 37.41 4.52
N LYS A 260 7.42 38.28 4.14
CA LYS A 260 6.04 38.39 4.67
C LYS A 260 5.16 37.12 4.57
N HIS A 261 5.65 36.05 3.94
CA HIS A 261 4.98 34.75 3.83
C HIS A 261 5.83 33.60 4.36
N ALA A 262 7.06 33.85 4.80
CA ALA A 262 7.98 32.80 5.23
C ALA A 262 7.44 32.02 6.44
N GLU A 263 6.97 32.71 7.47
CA GLU A 263 6.42 32.09 8.69
C GLU A 263 5.13 31.30 8.44
N ARG A 264 4.20 31.84 7.64
CA ARG A 264 2.97 31.11 7.27
C ARG A 264 3.31 29.85 6.50
N ASN A 265 4.21 29.95 5.51
CA ASN A 265 4.59 28.81 4.68
C ASN A 265 5.42 27.77 5.46
N ALA A 266 6.19 28.19 6.46
CA ALA A 266 6.85 27.29 7.41
C ALA A 266 5.86 26.56 8.32
N ASN A 267 4.81 27.25 8.80
CA ASN A 267 3.73 26.62 9.56
C ASN A 267 2.93 25.61 8.71
N ILE A 268 2.66 25.93 7.44
CA ILE A 268 2.09 24.99 6.46
C ILE A 268 2.97 23.74 6.30
N PHE A 269 4.29 23.93 6.20
CA PHE A 269 5.25 22.82 6.10
C PHE A 269 5.28 21.96 7.36
N ARG A 270 5.27 22.56 8.56
CA ARG A 270 5.14 21.82 9.83
C ARG A 270 3.83 21.04 9.93
N ALA A 271 2.70 21.65 9.53
CA ALA A 271 1.39 20.98 9.58
C ALA A 271 1.35 19.78 8.63
N ARG A 272 1.93 19.88 7.42
CA ARG A 272 2.01 18.78 6.43
C ARG A 272 2.61 17.48 6.98
N TYR A 273 3.54 17.58 7.92
CA TYR A 273 4.20 16.45 8.58
C TYR A 273 3.65 16.14 9.98
N GLY A 274 2.39 16.49 10.26
CA GLY A 274 1.72 16.13 11.52
C GLY A 274 2.10 17.01 12.72
N GLY A 275 2.85 18.10 12.55
CA GLY A 275 3.27 18.97 13.66
C GLY A 275 2.15 19.74 14.39
N ARG A 276 0.89 19.51 14.02
CA ARG A 276 -0.33 19.93 14.74
C ARG A 276 -1.26 18.76 15.12
N GLY A 277 -0.93 17.54 14.72
CA GLY A 277 -1.79 16.34 14.76
C GLY A 277 -2.02 15.79 13.35
N ASP A 278 -2.27 14.48 13.24
CA ASP A 278 -2.40 13.80 11.95
C ASP A 278 -3.69 14.18 11.20
N ASP A 279 -4.81 14.41 11.91
CA ASP A 279 -6.06 14.88 11.31
C ASP A 279 -5.90 16.25 10.63
N GLU A 280 -5.04 17.11 11.17
CA GLU A 280 -4.68 18.41 10.59
C GLU A 280 -3.63 18.33 9.47
N SER A 281 -3.02 17.16 9.22
CA SER A 281 -1.93 17.01 8.23
C SER A 281 -2.39 16.99 6.77
N THR A 282 -3.70 16.86 6.53
CA THR A 282 -4.25 16.79 5.18
C THR A 282 -4.18 18.13 4.46
N LEU A 283 -3.87 18.13 3.17
CA LEU A 283 -3.80 19.36 2.34
C LEU A 283 -5.11 20.18 2.34
N GLN A 284 -6.24 19.54 2.67
CA GLN A 284 -7.55 20.20 2.82
C GLN A 284 -7.64 20.93 4.17
N ALA A 285 -7.38 20.23 5.29
CA ALA A 285 -7.41 20.82 6.63
C ALA A 285 -6.40 21.97 6.79
N ILE A 286 -5.18 21.81 6.28
CA ILE A 286 -4.16 22.87 6.23
C ILE A 286 -4.65 24.07 5.41
N GLY A 287 -5.38 23.81 4.32
CA GLY A 287 -5.98 24.85 3.50
C GLY A 287 -6.99 25.68 4.28
N GLU A 288 -7.96 25.00 4.91
CA GLU A 288 -9.00 25.62 5.73
C GLU A 288 -8.41 26.42 6.90
N ALA A 289 -7.46 25.84 7.65
CA ALA A 289 -6.77 26.49 8.77
C ALA A 289 -5.96 27.74 8.39
N HIS A 290 -5.61 27.91 7.11
CA HIS A 290 -4.84 29.06 6.60
C HIS A 290 -5.62 29.94 5.61
N GLY A 291 -6.91 29.67 5.36
CA GLY A 291 -7.72 30.42 4.38
C GLY A 291 -7.24 30.26 2.93
N LEU A 292 -6.70 29.09 2.58
CA LEU A 292 -6.12 28.76 1.28
C LEU A 292 -6.79 27.53 0.68
N THR A 293 -6.80 27.42 -0.66
CA THR A 293 -7.28 26.18 -1.31
C THR A 293 -6.28 25.04 -1.15
N ARG A 294 -6.76 23.80 -1.13
CA ARG A 294 -5.94 22.57 -1.15
C ARG A 294 -4.84 22.59 -2.21
N GLU A 295 -5.19 23.02 -3.42
CA GLU A 295 -4.24 23.14 -4.54
C GLU A 295 -3.17 24.22 -4.27
N ARG A 296 -3.53 25.30 -3.57
CA ARG A 296 -2.56 26.33 -3.18
C ARG A 296 -1.59 25.83 -2.11
N ILE A 297 -2.05 25.03 -1.14
CA ILE A 297 -1.17 24.37 -0.16
C ILE A 297 -0.19 23.42 -0.88
N ARG A 298 -0.70 22.56 -1.77
CA ARG A 298 0.12 21.66 -2.59
C ARG A 298 1.23 22.41 -3.33
N GLN A 299 0.90 23.50 -4.01
CA GLN A 299 1.88 24.34 -4.72
C GLN A 299 2.94 25.01 -3.82
N ILE A 300 2.62 25.27 -2.55
CA ILE A 300 3.59 25.81 -1.58
C ILE A 300 4.55 24.69 -1.15
N VAL A 301 4.01 23.54 -0.75
CA VAL A 301 4.79 22.38 -0.30
C VAL A 301 5.67 21.82 -1.43
N ASP A 302 5.13 21.55 -2.62
CA ASP A 302 5.89 21.09 -3.79
C ASP A 302 7.08 22.01 -4.10
N ARG A 303 6.86 23.33 -3.96
CA ARG A 303 7.91 24.33 -4.19
C ARG A 303 8.97 24.29 -3.11
N GLN A 304 8.60 24.20 -1.84
CA GLN A 304 9.55 24.02 -0.74
C GLN A 304 10.39 22.75 -0.95
N LEU A 305 9.75 21.60 -1.20
CA LEU A 305 10.42 20.32 -1.44
C LEU A 305 11.39 20.35 -2.63
N SER A 306 11.10 21.12 -3.68
CA SER A 306 11.99 21.24 -4.85
C SER A 306 13.40 21.80 -4.55
N PHE A 307 13.65 22.38 -3.37
CA PHE A 307 14.94 22.95 -2.96
C PHE A 307 15.77 22.10 -2.00
N LEU A 308 15.23 20.98 -1.52
CA LEU A 308 15.95 20.04 -0.67
C LEU A 308 17.32 19.61 -1.24
N PRO A 309 17.49 19.35 -2.56
CA PRO A 309 18.79 18.95 -3.12
C PRO A 309 19.89 20.04 -3.08
N VAL A 310 19.58 21.26 -2.63
CA VAL A 310 20.48 22.44 -2.65
C VAL A 310 20.62 23.05 -1.24
N ILE A 311 20.24 22.31 -0.21
CA ILE A 311 20.20 22.75 1.20
C ILE A 311 20.80 21.65 2.09
N THR A 312 21.67 22.04 3.00
CA THR A 312 22.06 21.22 4.15
C THR A 312 21.04 21.43 5.27
N LEU A 313 20.37 20.36 5.69
CA LEU A 313 19.39 20.39 6.77
C LEU A 313 20.03 20.06 8.12
N LYS A 314 19.47 20.62 9.20
CA LYS A 314 19.71 20.12 10.56
C LYS A 314 18.88 18.85 10.76
N THR A 315 19.47 17.83 11.37
CA THR A 315 18.79 16.54 11.63
C THR A 315 18.97 16.06 13.07
N GLY A 316 19.47 16.92 13.97
CA GLY A 316 19.89 16.49 15.32
C GLY A 316 18.75 15.93 16.18
N ARG A 317 17.52 16.44 16.03
CA ARG A 317 16.35 15.90 16.73
C ARG A 317 15.78 14.67 16.03
N PHE A 318 15.80 14.64 14.69
CA PHE A 318 15.46 13.43 13.95
C PHE A 318 16.41 12.26 14.27
N ASP A 319 17.72 12.50 14.32
CA ASP A 319 18.74 11.51 14.66
C ASP A 319 18.61 11.04 16.12
N ALA A 320 18.32 11.95 17.06
CA ALA A 320 18.04 11.58 18.44
C ALA A 320 16.79 10.70 18.58
N LEU A 321 15.71 11.01 17.84
CA LEU A 321 14.50 10.18 17.80
C LEU A 321 14.78 8.82 17.15
N ALA A 322 15.48 8.79 16.02
CA ALA A 322 15.83 7.55 15.33
C ALA A 322 16.66 6.61 16.23
N ASN A 323 17.63 7.14 16.98
CA ASN A 323 18.39 6.35 17.96
C ASN A 323 17.51 5.84 19.11
N ALA A 324 16.64 6.70 19.68
CA ALA A 324 15.71 6.30 20.74
C ALA A 324 14.68 5.25 20.26
N CYS A 325 14.31 5.29 18.98
CA CYS A 325 13.46 4.28 18.35
C CYS A 325 14.14 2.90 18.22
N LEU A 326 15.47 2.80 18.10
CA LEU A 326 16.18 1.51 18.04
C LEU A 326 16.11 0.75 19.38
N GLU A 327 15.95 1.45 20.50
CA GLU A 327 15.77 0.87 21.84
C GLU A 327 14.29 0.56 22.18
N LEU A 328 13.39 0.67 21.20
CA LEU A 328 11.97 0.44 21.41
C LEU A 328 11.60 -1.05 21.28
N GLY A 329 11.08 -1.64 22.36
CA GLY A 329 10.39 -2.93 22.30
C GLY A 329 9.05 -2.83 21.57
N SER A 330 8.36 -3.96 21.40
CA SER A 330 7.00 -3.96 20.82
C SER A 330 6.00 -3.26 21.75
N VAL A 331 5.48 -2.10 21.34
CA VAL A 331 4.53 -1.29 22.11
C VAL A 331 3.45 -0.67 21.21
N THR A 332 2.30 -0.26 21.77
CA THR A 332 1.29 0.46 20.97
C THR A 332 1.80 1.82 20.49
N VAL A 333 1.29 2.32 19.36
CA VAL A 333 1.62 3.66 18.82
C VAL A 333 1.47 4.73 19.89
N SER A 334 0.31 4.77 20.56
CA SER A 334 0.01 5.75 21.61
C SER A 334 1.02 5.71 22.76
N ALA A 335 1.46 4.52 23.19
CA ALA A 335 2.46 4.38 24.25
C ALA A 335 3.88 4.78 23.79
N ALA A 336 4.24 4.49 22.54
CA ALA A 336 5.50 4.97 21.95
C ALA A 336 5.51 6.49 21.78
N GLU A 337 4.40 7.07 21.34
CA GLU A 337 4.21 8.50 21.14
C GLU A 337 4.20 9.30 22.44
N GLU A 338 3.68 8.74 23.52
CA GLU A 338 3.79 9.32 24.86
C GLU A 338 5.24 9.24 25.36
N ARG A 339 5.89 8.06 25.24
CA ARG A 339 7.29 7.87 25.63
C ARG A 339 8.23 8.83 24.89
N PHE A 340 8.02 9.09 23.61
CA PHE A 340 8.85 9.98 22.81
C PHE A 340 8.34 11.43 22.73
N ARG A 341 7.35 11.83 23.53
CA ARG A 341 6.75 13.17 23.47
C ARG A 341 7.75 14.32 23.63
N TYR A 342 8.78 14.10 24.45
CA TYR A 342 9.90 15.03 24.67
C TYR A 342 10.85 15.19 23.46
N LEU A 343 10.86 14.25 22.52
CA LEU A 343 11.61 14.34 21.26
C LEU A 343 10.73 14.81 20.10
N LEU A 344 9.48 14.32 20.03
CA LEU A 344 8.53 14.66 18.98
C LEU A 344 8.10 16.13 19.05
N GLY A 345 7.66 16.59 20.23
CA GLY A 345 7.19 17.96 20.47
C GLY A 345 5.78 18.25 19.97
N GLY A 346 4.99 18.94 20.81
CA GLY A 346 3.59 19.24 20.54
C GLY A 346 2.79 17.99 20.17
N ASN A 347 1.98 18.09 19.12
CA ASN A 347 1.11 17.01 18.63
C ASN A 347 1.73 16.17 17.50
N LEU A 348 3.06 16.21 17.31
CA LEU A 348 3.72 15.43 16.26
C LEU A 348 3.58 13.91 16.52
N SER A 349 3.09 13.17 15.53
CA SER A 349 2.99 11.71 15.56
C SER A 349 4.30 11.04 15.13
N LEU A 350 4.47 9.76 15.46
CA LEU A 350 5.56 8.94 14.92
C LEU A 350 5.40 8.72 13.41
N GLN A 351 4.17 8.69 12.89
CA GLN A 351 3.89 8.55 11.46
C GLN A 351 4.35 9.82 10.71
N GLY A 352 3.96 11.00 11.17
CA GLY A 352 4.39 12.29 10.60
C GLY A 352 5.90 12.50 10.68
N ALA A 353 6.54 12.06 11.76
CA ALA A 353 7.99 12.04 11.88
C ALA A 353 8.67 11.08 10.89
N SER A 354 8.11 9.87 10.68
CA SER A 354 8.59 8.92 9.67
C SER A 354 8.44 9.45 8.25
N ASP A 355 7.33 10.10 7.94
CA ASP A 355 7.06 10.69 6.62
C ASP A 355 7.93 11.92 6.36
N TYR A 356 8.21 12.75 7.37
CA TYR A 356 9.21 13.82 7.27
C TYR A 356 10.60 13.25 6.95
N GLY A 357 11.05 12.22 7.69
CA GLY A 357 12.31 11.54 7.40
C GLY A 357 12.37 11.04 5.95
N ARG A 358 11.31 10.39 5.48
CA ARG A 358 11.22 9.79 4.15
C ARG A 358 11.18 10.82 3.01
N GLU A 359 10.29 11.81 3.10
CA GLU A 359 10.07 12.82 2.04
C GLU A 359 11.15 13.92 2.05
N VAL A 360 11.68 14.29 3.22
CA VAL A 360 12.54 15.47 3.40
C VAL A 360 14.01 15.09 3.60
N LEU A 361 14.29 14.07 4.43
CA LEU A 361 15.66 13.64 4.74
C LEU A 361 16.14 12.44 3.90
N GLY A 362 15.26 11.82 3.12
CA GLY A 362 15.54 10.62 2.33
C GLY A 362 15.75 9.33 3.13
N ARG A 363 15.40 9.31 4.43
CA ARG A 363 15.53 8.15 5.32
C ARG A 363 14.36 8.09 6.33
N PRO A 364 13.59 6.99 6.41
CA PRO A 364 12.52 6.86 7.39
C PRO A 364 13.09 6.73 8.81
N LEU A 365 12.22 6.84 9.82
CA LEU A 365 12.55 6.35 11.17
C LEU A 365 12.74 4.83 11.13
N PRO A 366 13.63 4.24 11.96
CA PRO A 366 13.85 2.80 12.04
C PRO A 366 12.75 2.14 12.88
N ILE A 367 11.50 2.29 12.43
CA ILE A 367 10.31 1.71 13.04
C ILE A 367 9.33 1.26 11.97
N GLN A 368 8.54 0.22 12.26
CA GLN A 368 7.41 -0.18 11.43
C GLN A 368 6.11 -0.20 12.23
N PHE A 369 5.04 0.27 11.58
CA PHE A 369 3.68 0.29 12.09
C PHE A 369 2.96 -1.00 11.69
N VAL A 370 2.58 -1.79 12.69
CA VAL A 370 1.84 -3.03 12.51
C VAL A 370 0.39 -2.80 12.93
N GLN A 371 -0.50 -2.72 11.95
CA GLN A 371 -1.93 -2.53 12.21
C GLN A 371 -2.56 -3.83 12.72
N VAL A 372 -3.01 -3.83 13.97
CA VAL A 372 -3.80 -4.93 14.55
C VAL A 372 -5.26 -4.76 14.14
N ARG A 373 -5.88 -5.83 13.63
CA ARG A 373 -7.31 -5.78 13.31
C ARG A 373 -8.12 -5.78 14.60
N ASN A 374 -8.96 -4.77 14.79
CA ASN A 374 -9.77 -4.54 16.00
C ASN A 374 -8.94 -4.22 17.28
N GLY A 375 -7.73 -3.66 17.14
CA GLY A 375 -6.94 -3.17 18.27
C GLY A 375 -6.02 -2.02 17.87
N ASP A 376 -5.31 -1.45 18.85
CA ASP A 376 -4.34 -0.37 18.60
C ASP A 376 -3.20 -0.85 17.70
N SER A 377 -2.73 0.04 16.82
CA SER A 377 -1.53 -0.24 16.02
C SER A 377 -0.29 -0.34 16.93
N ILE A 378 0.64 -1.21 16.56
CA ILE A 378 1.88 -1.47 17.32
C ILE A 378 3.06 -0.87 16.55
N VAL A 379 4.01 -0.27 17.26
CA VAL A 379 5.31 0.20 16.75
C VAL A 379 6.38 -0.77 17.21
N ILE A 380 7.25 -1.14 16.27
CA ILE A 380 8.34 -2.09 16.48
C ILE A 380 9.61 -1.50 15.88
N ALA A 381 10.73 -1.59 16.60
CA ALA A 381 12.02 -1.10 16.16
C ALA A 381 12.61 -1.92 15.00
N GLY A 382 13.34 -1.22 14.13
CA GLY A 382 14.01 -1.78 12.96
C GLY A 382 13.07 -2.04 11.78
N ASP A 383 13.64 -2.58 10.71
CA ASP A 383 12.89 -3.07 9.57
C ASP A 383 12.48 -4.53 9.76
N PHE A 384 11.21 -4.85 9.53
CA PHE A 384 10.82 -6.24 9.39
C PHE A 384 11.52 -6.86 8.18
N PRO A 385 12.08 -8.08 8.32
CA PRO A 385 12.67 -8.79 7.19
C PRO A 385 11.66 -8.96 6.05
N LEU A 386 12.13 -8.90 4.81
CA LEU A 386 11.30 -9.01 3.60
C LEU A 386 10.41 -10.26 3.57
N TRP A 387 10.79 -11.32 4.28
CA TRP A 387 10.03 -12.57 4.42
C TRP A 387 8.88 -12.52 5.45
N PHE A 388 8.76 -11.49 6.29
CA PHE A 388 7.76 -11.46 7.37
C PHE A 388 6.31 -11.56 6.86
N GLN A 389 5.98 -10.87 5.76
CA GLN A 389 4.64 -10.98 5.15
C GLN A 389 4.38 -12.36 4.53
N ALA A 390 5.42 -13.02 4.00
CA ALA A 390 5.32 -14.42 3.58
C ALA A 390 5.08 -15.34 4.79
N ALA A 391 5.77 -15.10 5.90
CA ALA A 391 5.59 -15.86 7.14
C ALA A 391 4.17 -15.77 7.70
N ILE A 392 3.60 -14.57 7.78
CA ILE A 392 2.19 -14.38 8.18
C ILE A 392 1.26 -15.10 7.20
N THR A 393 1.53 -15.03 5.90
CA THR A 393 0.68 -15.63 4.85
C THR A 393 0.67 -17.16 4.95
N GLN A 394 1.84 -17.80 5.06
CA GLN A 394 1.97 -19.25 5.22
C GLN A 394 1.36 -19.72 6.55
N SER A 395 1.66 -19.02 7.64
CA SER A 395 1.08 -19.32 8.96
C SER A 395 -0.45 -19.24 8.94
N LYS A 396 -1.04 -18.21 8.31
CA LYS A 396 -2.50 -18.10 8.12
C LYS A 396 -3.07 -19.21 7.24
N ALA A 397 -2.30 -19.75 6.29
CA ALA A 397 -2.72 -20.90 5.48
C ALA A 397 -2.78 -22.19 6.31
N ILE A 398 -1.74 -22.46 7.12
CA ILE A 398 -1.67 -23.60 8.04
C ILE A 398 -2.80 -23.51 9.09
N ILE A 399 -2.93 -22.38 9.81
CA ILE A 399 -3.98 -22.17 10.84
C ILE A 399 -5.38 -22.34 10.25
N ARG A 400 -5.63 -21.87 9.02
CA ARG A 400 -6.91 -22.06 8.31
C ARG A 400 -7.18 -23.54 7.98
N HIS A 401 -6.15 -24.37 7.86
CA HIS A 401 -6.28 -25.80 7.57
C HIS A 401 -6.48 -26.62 8.85
N CYS A 402 -5.55 -26.54 9.80
CA CYS A 402 -5.47 -27.39 10.99
C CYS A 402 -5.64 -26.66 12.34
N GLY A 403 -5.98 -25.38 12.35
CA GLY A 403 -6.38 -24.63 13.54
C GLY A 403 -5.24 -23.98 14.34
N ALA A 404 -4.03 -24.51 14.25
CA ALA A 404 -2.79 -23.92 14.75
C ALA A 404 -1.66 -24.16 13.74
N ALA A 405 -0.61 -23.34 13.75
CA ALA A 405 0.60 -23.53 12.95
C ALA A 405 1.74 -24.07 13.82
N GLN A 406 2.41 -25.12 13.34
CA GLN A 406 3.68 -25.55 13.92
C GLN A 406 4.80 -24.61 13.45
N LEU A 407 5.65 -24.18 14.37
CA LEU A 407 6.74 -23.22 14.10
C LEU A 407 7.66 -23.67 12.96
N ASN A 408 8.16 -24.90 13.03
CA ASN A 408 9.11 -25.44 12.05
C ASN A 408 8.49 -25.58 10.64
N LEU A 409 7.20 -25.91 10.56
CA LEU A 409 6.48 -26.00 9.29
C LEU A 409 6.24 -24.62 8.69
N ALA A 410 5.78 -23.65 9.50
CA ALA A 410 5.59 -22.27 9.07
C ALA A 410 6.92 -21.66 8.58
N TRP A 411 8.01 -21.92 9.29
CA TRP A 411 9.38 -21.53 8.92
C TRP A 411 9.80 -22.14 7.57
N ALA A 412 9.66 -23.46 7.40
CA ALA A 412 10.04 -24.15 6.17
C ALA A 412 9.25 -23.68 4.94
N LEU A 413 7.93 -23.49 5.07
CA LEU A 413 7.11 -22.95 3.97
C LEU A 413 7.46 -21.48 3.67
N THR A 414 7.81 -20.70 4.69
CA THR A 414 8.28 -19.31 4.49
C THR A 414 9.58 -19.28 3.71
N MET A 415 10.57 -20.10 4.08
CA MET A 415 11.84 -20.20 3.35
C MET A 415 11.62 -20.65 1.90
N ARG A 416 10.75 -21.62 1.66
CA ARG A 416 10.40 -22.09 0.31
C ARG A 416 9.78 -20.98 -0.55
N GLN A 417 8.92 -20.15 0.02
CA GLN A 417 8.33 -19.00 -0.69
C GLN A 417 9.34 -17.85 -0.88
N TYR A 418 10.15 -17.56 0.13
CA TYR A 418 11.11 -16.45 0.13
C TYR A 418 12.37 -16.72 -0.70
N GLN A 419 12.73 -17.99 -0.89
CA GLN A 419 13.96 -18.43 -1.58
C GLN A 419 15.25 -17.93 -0.91
N GLY A 420 15.25 -17.83 0.42
CA GLY A 420 16.41 -17.40 1.21
C GLY A 420 16.50 -18.13 2.55
N TRP A 421 17.71 -18.21 3.10
CA TRP A 421 17.93 -18.74 4.45
C TRP A 421 17.37 -17.79 5.51
N ILE A 422 16.64 -18.35 6.47
CA ILE A 422 16.12 -17.63 7.63
C ILE A 422 16.58 -18.40 8.88
N PRO A 423 17.39 -17.83 9.78
CA PRO A 423 17.72 -18.47 11.04
C PRO A 423 16.45 -18.83 11.85
N PRO A 424 16.31 -20.04 12.41
CA PRO A 424 15.10 -20.45 13.14
C PRO A 424 14.74 -19.52 14.30
N ASP A 425 15.73 -19.08 15.08
CA ASP A 425 15.50 -18.18 16.23
C ASP A 425 15.05 -16.79 15.78
N GLN A 426 15.58 -16.29 14.65
CA GLN A 426 15.11 -15.05 14.03
C GLN A 426 13.67 -15.20 13.54
N PHE A 427 13.32 -16.34 12.94
CA PHE A 427 11.93 -16.62 12.55
C PHE A 427 11.00 -16.59 13.77
N ARG A 428 11.37 -17.28 14.87
CA ARG A 428 10.61 -17.30 16.12
C ARG A 428 10.39 -15.90 16.69
N GLN A 429 11.45 -15.12 16.85
CA GLN A 429 11.38 -13.77 17.41
C GLN A 429 10.51 -12.84 16.55
N VAL A 430 10.72 -12.86 15.23
CA VAL A 430 9.99 -11.99 14.30
C VAL A 430 8.52 -12.39 14.13
N ILE A 431 8.21 -13.69 14.04
CA ILE A 431 6.81 -14.13 13.87
C ILE A 431 5.95 -13.86 15.11
N ALA A 432 6.57 -13.83 16.29
CA ALA A 432 5.91 -13.46 17.55
C ALA A 432 5.37 -12.02 17.57
N HIS A 433 5.86 -11.15 16.67
CA HIS A 433 5.35 -9.79 16.50
C HIS A 433 4.16 -9.67 15.53
N ALA A 434 3.66 -10.77 14.96
CA ALA A 434 2.50 -10.73 14.08
C ALA A 434 1.20 -10.38 14.84
N PRO A 435 0.25 -9.63 14.22
CA PRO A 435 -1.02 -9.31 14.86
C PRO A 435 -1.80 -10.51 15.37
N GLY A 436 -2.13 -10.48 16.66
CA GLY A 436 -2.86 -11.55 17.35
C GLY A 436 -2.03 -12.81 17.60
N PHE A 437 -0.70 -12.78 17.39
CA PHE A 437 0.17 -13.90 17.71
C PHE A 437 0.02 -14.31 19.17
N ASP A 438 -0.07 -15.62 19.40
CA ASP A 438 -0.21 -16.23 20.71
C ASP A 438 0.28 -17.68 20.66
N TRP A 439 1.09 -18.08 21.65
CA TRP A 439 1.56 -19.45 21.80
C TRP A 439 0.43 -20.35 22.32
N ILE A 440 0.29 -21.54 21.71
CA ILE A 440 -0.72 -22.53 22.12
C ILE A 440 -0.15 -23.49 23.16
N ASP A 441 1.10 -23.90 23.01
CA ASP A 441 1.80 -24.83 23.90
C ASP A 441 2.95 -24.15 24.67
N ASP A 442 3.45 -24.84 25.70
CA ASP A 442 4.43 -24.28 26.62
C ASP A 442 5.87 -24.41 26.07
N ASP A 443 6.06 -25.31 25.09
CA ASP A 443 7.31 -25.58 24.37
C ASP A 443 7.57 -24.58 23.21
N GLU A 444 6.66 -23.62 22.98
CA GLU A 444 6.68 -22.68 21.86
C GLU A 444 6.78 -23.36 20.48
N ALA A 445 6.17 -24.55 20.30
CA ALA A 445 6.20 -25.27 19.03
C ALA A 445 4.96 -25.02 18.17
N TRP A 446 3.85 -24.56 18.76
CA TRP A 446 2.58 -24.29 18.11
C TRP A 446 2.03 -22.90 18.46
N PHE A 447 1.61 -22.16 17.44
CA PHE A 447 1.04 -20.82 17.60
C PHE A 447 -0.21 -20.62 16.74
N TRP A 448 -0.93 -19.54 17.01
CA TRP A 448 -1.99 -19.04 16.14
C TRP A 448 -1.99 -17.50 16.11
N PHE A 449 -2.95 -16.91 15.39
CA PHE A 449 -3.17 -15.47 15.34
C PHE A 449 -4.48 -15.05 16.03
N GLY A 450 -4.85 -15.75 17.10
CA GLY A 450 -6.07 -15.47 17.85
C GLY A 450 -7.37 -15.77 17.06
N PRO A 451 -8.54 -15.45 17.67
CA PRO A 451 -9.84 -15.63 17.03
C PRO A 451 -10.08 -14.67 15.84
N GLU A 452 -9.46 -13.49 15.85
CA GLU A 452 -9.62 -12.42 14.85
C GLU A 452 -8.65 -12.55 13.65
N GLY A 453 -7.44 -13.08 13.86
CA GLY A 453 -6.37 -13.04 12.87
C GLY A 453 -6.50 -14.07 11.74
N SER A 454 -7.36 -15.09 11.87
CA SER A 454 -7.60 -16.07 10.82
C SER A 454 -8.98 -16.73 10.90
N ALA A 455 -9.53 -17.13 9.75
CA ALA A 455 -10.74 -17.94 9.69
C ALA A 455 -10.43 -19.40 10.13
N ASN A 456 -10.34 -19.61 11.44
CA ASN A 456 -9.98 -20.89 12.05
C ASN A 456 -11.07 -21.94 11.82
N ARG A 457 -10.85 -22.83 10.85
CA ARG A 457 -11.81 -23.87 10.48
C ARG A 457 -11.94 -24.95 11.54
N LEU A 458 -10.88 -25.24 12.30
CA LEU A 458 -10.93 -26.23 13.37
C LEU A 458 -11.90 -25.75 14.45
N VAL A 459 -11.71 -24.54 14.97
CA VAL A 459 -12.59 -23.93 15.98
C VAL A 459 -14.03 -23.89 15.47
N LYS A 460 -14.25 -23.49 14.20
CA LYS A 460 -15.61 -23.52 13.61
C LYS A 460 -16.22 -24.93 13.60
N ARG A 461 -15.47 -25.98 13.27
CA ARG A 461 -15.99 -27.37 13.30
C ARG A 461 -16.18 -27.90 14.73
N ALA A 462 -15.38 -27.46 15.70
CA ALA A 462 -15.62 -27.78 17.10
C ALA A 462 -16.93 -27.14 17.60
N ILE A 463 -17.18 -25.86 17.25
CA ILE A 463 -18.45 -25.19 17.49
C ILE A 463 -19.61 -25.98 16.86
N GLU A 464 -19.53 -26.35 15.58
CA GLU A 464 -20.57 -27.14 14.90
C GLU A 464 -20.83 -28.51 15.57
N ILE A 465 -19.78 -29.22 16.03
CA ILE A 465 -19.95 -30.48 16.79
C ILE A 465 -20.72 -30.20 18.10
N LEU A 466 -20.35 -29.15 18.82
CA LEU A 466 -20.94 -28.79 20.11
C LEU A 466 -22.38 -28.25 19.97
N THR A 467 -22.74 -27.57 18.87
CA THR A 467 -24.11 -27.13 18.60
C THR A 467 -25.10 -28.31 18.53
N PHE A 468 -24.66 -29.49 18.10
CA PHE A 468 -25.52 -30.67 17.98
C PHE A 468 -25.35 -31.69 19.13
N ALA A 469 -24.46 -31.42 20.08
CA ALA A 469 -24.25 -32.24 21.27
C ALA A 469 -25.38 -32.02 22.30
N LYS A 470 -25.71 -33.07 23.08
CA LYS A 470 -26.70 -32.97 24.18
C LYS A 470 -26.09 -32.67 25.55
N ARG A 471 -24.76 -32.62 25.62
CA ARG A 471 -23.96 -32.44 26.85
C ARG A 471 -22.58 -31.89 26.47
N PRO A 472 -21.80 -31.36 27.44
CA PRO A 472 -20.37 -31.09 27.24
C PRO A 472 -19.65 -32.31 26.68
N LEU A 473 -18.60 -32.06 25.89
CA LEU A 473 -17.80 -33.08 25.24
C LEU A 473 -16.32 -32.96 25.57
N ASP A 474 -15.82 -34.02 26.16
CA ASP A 474 -14.44 -34.48 26.18
C ASP A 474 -13.70 -34.23 24.84
N ILE A 475 -12.46 -33.78 24.95
CA ILE A 475 -11.57 -33.47 23.84
C ILE A 475 -11.40 -34.64 22.86
N GLU A 476 -11.33 -35.90 23.30
CA GLU A 476 -11.20 -37.07 22.44
C GLU A 476 -12.36 -37.18 21.44
N ILE A 477 -13.59 -36.89 21.91
CA ILE A 477 -14.81 -36.98 21.08
C ILE A 477 -14.78 -35.91 19.99
N ILE A 478 -14.37 -34.69 20.35
CA ILE A 478 -14.23 -33.55 19.45
C ILE A 478 -13.08 -33.79 18.46
N TYR A 479 -11.90 -34.14 18.95
CA TYR A 479 -10.69 -34.42 18.18
C TYR A 479 -10.90 -35.57 17.19
N GLY A 480 -11.60 -36.64 17.59
CA GLY A 480 -12.03 -37.72 16.70
C GLY A 480 -13.03 -37.29 15.62
N GLY A 481 -13.71 -36.15 15.78
CA GLY A 481 -14.54 -35.51 14.76
C GLY A 481 -13.73 -34.65 13.81
N LEU A 482 -12.82 -33.84 14.35
CA LEU A 482 -11.93 -32.95 13.61
C LEU A 482 -10.96 -33.72 12.71
N THR A 483 -10.30 -34.75 13.24
CA THR A 483 -9.39 -35.64 12.49
C THR A 483 -10.09 -36.35 11.33
N ARG A 484 -11.34 -36.81 11.51
CA ARG A 484 -12.14 -37.43 10.45
C ARG A 484 -12.41 -36.45 9.30
N TYR A 485 -12.69 -35.19 9.61
CA TYR A 485 -12.88 -34.13 8.61
C TYR A 485 -11.56 -33.81 7.88
N ALA A 486 -10.44 -33.78 8.60
CA ALA A 486 -9.12 -33.42 8.07
C ALA A 486 -8.55 -34.46 7.09
N ARG A 487 -8.64 -35.75 7.42
CA ARG A 487 -8.03 -36.88 6.66
C ARG A 487 -8.45 -37.04 5.19
N THR A 488 -9.43 -36.28 4.71
CA THR A 488 -10.01 -36.47 3.37
C THR A 488 -10.09 -35.18 2.56
N ARG A 489 -9.22 -34.22 2.89
CA ARG A 489 -9.16 -32.93 2.22
C ARG A 489 -7.84 -32.80 1.46
N ASP A 490 -7.93 -32.96 0.14
CA ASP A 490 -6.88 -32.47 -0.76
C ASP A 490 -6.93 -30.93 -0.74
N SER A 491 -5.79 -30.33 -0.46
CA SER A 491 -5.51 -28.92 -0.66
C SER A 491 -4.03 -28.77 -0.94
N ASP A 492 -3.65 -27.73 -1.68
CA ASP A 492 -2.25 -27.46 -2.03
C ASP A 492 -1.35 -27.31 -0.79
N VAL A 493 -1.96 -27.06 0.39
CA VAL A 493 -1.28 -27.02 1.68
C VAL A 493 -1.23 -28.39 2.34
N SER A 494 -2.15 -29.33 2.13
CA SER A 494 -2.19 -30.61 2.87
C SER A 494 -1.20 -31.66 2.40
N GLU A 495 -0.65 -31.56 1.18
CA GLU A 495 0.48 -32.40 0.76
C GLU A 495 1.77 -32.02 1.51
N ASP A 496 2.00 -30.72 1.74
CA ASP A 496 3.20 -30.20 2.43
C ASP A 496 3.01 -30.01 3.96
N ALA A 497 1.78 -29.75 4.42
CA ALA A 497 1.42 -29.46 5.82
C ALA A 497 0.78 -30.67 6.52
N GLY A 498 1.31 -31.87 6.29
CA GLY A 498 0.81 -33.13 6.85
C GLY A 498 0.85 -33.25 8.39
N VAL A 499 1.31 -32.21 9.09
CA VAL A 499 1.35 -32.17 10.56
C VAL A 499 -0.01 -31.69 11.10
N TRP A 500 -0.87 -32.65 11.42
CA TRP A 500 -2.06 -32.39 12.22
C TRP A 500 -1.66 -32.14 13.70
N PRO A 501 -2.19 -31.11 14.38
CA PRO A 501 -1.81 -30.81 15.76
C PRO A 501 -2.15 -31.95 16.72
N PRO A 502 -1.30 -32.21 17.74
CA PRO A 502 -1.63 -33.09 18.86
C PRO A 502 -2.93 -32.71 19.58
N MET A 503 -3.51 -33.64 20.33
CA MET A 503 -4.80 -33.44 20.98
C MET A 503 -4.74 -32.35 22.05
N GLU A 504 -3.62 -32.26 22.73
CA GLU A 504 -3.27 -31.31 23.79
C GLU A 504 -3.18 -29.88 23.23
N VAL A 505 -2.59 -29.74 22.03
CA VAL A 505 -2.53 -28.47 21.28
C VAL A 505 -3.94 -28.05 20.87
N VAL A 506 -4.77 -29.00 20.41
CA VAL A 506 -6.18 -28.71 20.09
C VAL A 506 -6.98 -28.32 21.34
N GLN A 507 -6.77 -28.98 22.48
CA GLN A 507 -7.40 -28.64 23.76
C GLN A 507 -7.08 -27.19 24.17
N LYS A 508 -5.79 -26.82 24.21
CA LYS A 508 -5.35 -25.46 24.55
C LYS A 508 -5.89 -24.41 23.55
N LEU A 509 -5.91 -24.74 22.25
CA LEU A 509 -6.50 -23.90 21.21
C LEU A 509 -8.02 -23.67 21.40
N LEU A 510 -8.78 -24.72 21.72
CA LEU A 510 -10.21 -24.62 21.99
C LEU A 510 -10.49 -23.83 23.27
N ALA A 511 -9.66 -24.01 24.31
CA ALA A 511 -9.78 -23.27 25.57
C ALA A 511 -9.50 -21.76 25.42
N LYS A 512 -8.65 -21.36 24.46
CA LYS A 512 -8.42 -19.96 24.09
C LYS A 512 -9.52 -19.36 23.18
N SER A 513 -10.55 -20.12 22.80
CA SER A 513 -11.66 -19.62 21.96
C SER A 513 -12.79 -19.01 22.82
N PRO A 514 -13.15 -17.72 22.62
CA PRO A 514 -14.21 -17.08 23.41
C PRO A 514 -15.62 -17.64 23.16
N ALA A 515 -15.79 -18.45 22.11
CA ALA A 515 -17.07 -19.12 21.80
C ALA A 515 -17.30 -20.39 22.65
N LEU A 516 -16.27 -20.87 23.36
CA LEU A 516 -16.24 -22.15 24.06
C LEU A 516 -15.95 -21.94 25.55
N VAL A 517 -16.48 -22.84 26.38
CA VAL A 517 -16.20 -22.91 27.82
C VAL A 517 -15.70 -24.31 28.12
N CYS A 518 -14.48 -24.40 28.66
CA CYS A 518 -13.95 -25.61 29.26
C CYS A 518 -14.44 -25.69 30.72
N GLN A 519 -15.07 -26.80 31.12
CA GLN A 519 -15.67 -26.94 32.46
C GLN A 519 -14.82 -27.78 33.43
N GLN A 520 -14.17 -28.84 32.94
CA GLN A 520 -13.42 -29.79 33.78
C GLN A 520 -12.11 -30.24 33.09
N GLY A 521 -11.27 -29.29 32.69
CA GLY A 521 -9.95 -29.56 32.08
C GLY A 521 -10.00 -29.86 30.58
N ASP A 522 -10.84 -30.81 30.15
CA ASP A 522 -10.97 -31.27 28.75
C ASP A 522 -12.42 -31.31 28.23
N ASP A 523 -13.42 -31.22 29.10
CA ASP A 523 -14.85 -31.13 28.74
C ASP A 523 -15.21 -29.72 28.22
N PHE A 524 -15.63 -29.62 26.95
CA PHE A 524 -16.03 -28.36 26.30
C PHE A 524 -17.55 -28.25 26.08
N ARG A 525 -18.08 -27.03 26.21
CA ARG A 525 -19.41 -26.62 25.74
C ARG A 525 -19.38 -25.26 25.04
N LEU A 526 -20.48 -24.88 24.38
CA LEU A 526 -20.64 -23.52 23.86
C LEU A 526 -20.79 -22.51 25.03
N ALA A 527 -20.23 -21.32 24.86
CA ALA A 527 -20.33 -20.23 25.83
C ALA A 527 -21.74 -19.63 25.90
N ALA A 528 -22.39 -19.46 24.73
CA ALA A 528 -23.77 -19.02 24.59
C ALA A 528 -24.62 -20.10 23.90
N GLU A 529 -25.83 -20.31 24.39
CA GLU A 529 -26.84 -21.15 23.73
C GLU A 529 -27.51 -20.34 22.60
N GLY A 530 -27.87 -21.01 21.50
CA GLY A 530 -28.58 -20.36 20.39
C GLY A 530 -27.71 -19.71 19.31
N ILE A 531 -26.53 -20.28 18.99
CA ILE A 531 -25.87 -19.96 17.71
C ILE A 531 -26.79 -20.43 16.58
N ASP A 532 -27.47 -19.49 15.94
CA ASP A 532 -28.29 -19.74 14.76
C ASP A 532 -27.40 -20.16 13.58
N LEU A 533 -27.24 -21.46 13.41
CA LEU A 533 -26.59 -22.07 12.25
C LEU A 533 -27.51 -21.97 11.03
N ASN A 534 -27.68 -20.73 10.55
CA ASN A 534 -28.39 -20.36 9.33
C ASN A 534 -27.61 -20.89 8.11
N ALA A 535 -27.66 -22.21 7.93
CA ALA A 535 -26.94 -22.98 6.94
C ALA A 535 -27.92 -23.79 6.09
N LYS A 536 -27.70 -23.72 4.76
CA LYS A 536 -28.43 -24.54 3.78
C LYS A 536 -28.35 -26.00 4.19
N HIS A 537 -29.49 -26.70 4.24
CA HIS A 537 -29.56 -28.11 4.61
C HIS A 537 -28.74 -28.96 3.64
N GLY A 538 -27.55 -29.36 4.06
CA GLY A 538 -26.70 -30.26 3.31
C GLY A 538 -27.04 -31.72 3.56
N VAL A 539 -26.24 -32.59 2.95
CA VAL A 539 -26.37 -34.04 3.09
C VAL A 539 -26.06 -34.50 4.52
N ALA A 540 -25.10 -33.87 5.20
CA ALA A 540 -24.72 -34.23 6.57
C ALA A 540 -25.84 -33.87 7.57
N GLU A 541 -26.47 -32.73 7.39
CA GLU A 541 -27.60 -32.20 8.16
C GLU A 541 -28.85 -33.07 7.93
N SER A 542 -29.07 -33.54 6.70
CA SER A 542 -30.14 -34.49 6.38
C SER A 542 -29.95 -35.86 7.06
N ILE A 543 -28.70 -36.35 7.10
CA ILE A 543 -28.35 -37.57 7.86
C ILE A 543 -28.51 -37.34 9.37
N LEU A 544 -28.13 -36.16 9.86
CA LEU A 544 -28.28 -35.79 11.26
C LEU A 544 -29.76 -35.80 11.68
N ALA A 545 -30.65 -35.16 10.92
CA ALA A 545 -32.09 -35.14 11.18
C ALA A 545 -32.69 -36.56 11.20
N GLU A 546 -32.33 -37.41 10.24
CA GLU A 546 -32.78 -38.82 10.21
C GLU A 546 -32.24 -39.64 11.40
N LEU A 547 -31.01 -39.36 11.87
CA LEU A 547 -30.49 -39.95 13.10
C LEU A 547 -31.23 -39.44 14.35
N GLN A 548 -31.56 -38.14 14.42
CA GLN A 548 -32.30 -37.55 15.54
C GLN A 548 -33.67 -38.22 15.73
N LEU A 549 -34.40 -38.43 14.62
CA LEU A 549 -35.68 -39.18 14.61
C LEU A 549 -35.55 -40.63 15.12
N ARG A 550 -34.36 -41.24 15.01
CA ARG A 550 -34.06 -42.62 15.42
C ARG A 550 -33.34 -42.72 16.77
N GLY A 551 -33.42 -41.69 17.60
CA GLY A 551 -32.79 -41.65 18.93
C GLY A 551 -31.28 -41.41 18.91
N GLY A 552 -30.73 -40.90 17.80
CA GLY A 552 -29.32 -40.54 17.63
C GLY A 552 -28.43 -41.63 17.03
N LEU A 553 -28.98 -42.79 16.65
CA LEU A 553 -28.22 -43.95 16.15
C LEU A 553 -29.00 -44.73 15.07
N ALA A 554 -28.31 -45.17 14.02
CA ALA A 554 -28.87 -46.04 13.00
C ALA A 554 -27.84 -46.86 12.22
N ALA A 555 -28.28 -47.99 11.66
CA ALA A 555 -27.50 -48.73 10.67
C ALA A 555 -27.49 -47.99 9.31
N ARG A 556 -26.41 -48.18 8.54
CA ARG A 556 -26.22 -47.58 7.22
C ARG A 556 -27.35 -47.92 6.25
N SER A 557 -27.88 -49.13 6.34
CA SER A 557 -29.02 -49.61 5.54
C SER A 557 -30.29 -48.81 5.81
N GLU A 558 -30.58 -48.50 7.07
CA GLU A 558 -31.73 -47.67 7.46
C GLU A 558 -31.60 -46.24 6.92
N LEU A 559 -30.43 -45.62 7.08
CA LEU A 559 -30.15 -44.28 6.58
C LEU A 559 -30.19 -44.23 5.04
N HIS A 560 -29.70 -45.28 4.37
CA HIS A 560 -29.76 -45.41 2.92
C HIS A 560 -31.21 -45.56 2.44
N GLN A 561 -32.01 -46.40 3.09
CA GLN A 561 -33.42 -46.57 2.75
C GLN A 561 -34.21 -45.28 2.94
N ALA A 562 -33.99 -44.57 4.06
CA ALA A 562 -34.71 -43.32 4.34
C ALA A 562 -34.29 -42.16 3.41
N LEU A 563 -33.00 -42.02 3.12
CA LEU A 563 -32.47 -40.82 2.45
C LEU A 563 -32.19 -41.03 0.97
N VAL A 564 -31.52 -42.13 0.60
CA VAL A 564 -31.18 -42.42 -0.81
C VAL A 564 -32.41 -42.92 -1.56
N VAL A 565 -33.09 -43.93 -1.02
CA VAL A 565 -34.28 -44.50 -1.66
C VAL A 565 -35.51 -43.62 -1.41
N GLY A 566 -35.79 -43.26 -0.16
CA GLY A 566 -36.99 -42.50 0.22
C GLY A 566 -36.98 -41.02 -0.14
N ARG A 567 -35.82 -40.37 -0.28
CA ARG A 567 -35.70 -38.92 -0.61
C ARG A 567 -34.82 -38.63 -1.83
N GLY A 568 -34.42 -39.63 -2.60
CA GLY A 568 -33.62 -39.45 -3.83
C GLY A 568 -32.21 -38.89 -3.62
N MET A 569 -31.65 -38.98 -2.42
CA MET A 569 -30.32 -38.46 -2.11
C MET A 569 -29.23 -39.19 -2.92
N ASN A 570 -28.28 -38.46 -3.51
CA ASN A 570 -27.19 -39.05 -4.27
C ASN A 570 -26.36 -40.05 -3.41
N PRO A 571 -26.19 -41.34 -3.84
CA PRO A 571 -25.51 -42.37 -3.05
C PRO A 571 -24.03 -42.07 -2.75
N ILE A 572 -23.34 -41.35 -3.63
CA ILE A 572 -21.94 -40.94 -3.47
C ILE A 572 -21.87 -39.85 -2.40
N SER A 573 -22.69 -38.81 -2.51
CA SER A 573 -22.77 -37.73 -1.51
C SER A 573 -23.13 -38.27 -0.12
N PHE A 574 -24.10 -39.18 -0.03
CA PHE A 574 -24.47 -39.89 1.20
C PHE A 574 -23.27 -40.65 1.79
N SER A 575 -22.57 -41.42 0.97
CA SER A 575 -21.40 -42.20 1.40
C SER A 575 -20.24 -41.32 1.87
N MET A 576 -20.00 -40.19 1.19
CA MET A 576 -19.00 -39.21 1.58
C MET A 576 -19.37 -38.48 2.87
N ALA A 577 -20.63 -38.10 3.08
CA ALA A 577 -21.07 -37.49 4.32
C ALA A 577 -20.94 -38.46 5.52
N LEU A 578 -21.33 -39.73 5.38
CA LEU A 578 -21.13 -40.75 6.43
C LEU A 578 -19.65 -40.98 6.78
N ALA A 579 -18.75 -40.90 5.78
CA ALA A 579 -17.32 -41.09 5.98
C ALA A 579 -16.61 -39.86 6.56
N ARG A 580 -16.97 -38.65 6.10
CA ARG A 580 -16.21 -37.40 6.33
C ARG A 580 -16.85 -36.43 7.31
N SER A 581 -18.13 -36.57 7.65
CA SER A 581 -18.82 -35.60 8.53
C SER A 581 -18.21 -35.59 9.93
N PRO A 582 -17.82 -34.42 10.48
CA PRO A 582 -17.34 -34.30 11.84
C PRO A 582 -18.45 -34.60 12.86
N LEU A 583 -19.72 -34.38 12.50
CA LEU A 583 -20.88 -34.57 13.39
C LEU A 583 -21.19 -36.05 13.67
N LEU A 584 -20.67 -36.96 12.84
CA LEU A 584 -21.00 -38.38 12.85
C LEU A 584 -19.81 -39.22 13.33
N ARG A 585 -20.08 -40.15 14.24
CA ARG A 585 -19.15 -41.23 14.62
C ARG A 585 -19.70 -42.57 14.13
N GLN A 586 -18.78 -43.45 13.72
CA GLN A 586 -19.10 -44.85 13.52
C GLN A 586 -18.90 -45.56 14.86
N VAL A 587 -19.90 -46.30 15.33
CA VAL A 587 -19.88 -46.99 16.63
C VAL A 587 -19.70 -48.50 16.49
N ASP A 588 -20.04 -49.05 15.32
CA ASP A 588 -19.81 -50.46 14.95
C ASP A 588 -19.76 -50.59 13.41
N ARG A 589 -19.52 -51.79 12.86
CA ARG A 589 -19.59 -52.11 11.43
C ARG A 589 -20.92 -51.65 10.86
N SER A 590 -20.88 -50.65 9.98
CA SER A 590 -22.06 -50.04 9.36
C SER A 590 -23.08 -49.39 10.33
N VAL A 591 -22.75 -49.15 11.60
CA VAL A 591 -23.62 -48.44 12.55
C VAL A 591 -23.05 -47.05 12.86
N PHE A 592 -23.88 -46.02 12.68
CA PHE A 592 -23.52 -44.61 12.81
C PHE A 592 -24.35 -43.94 13.89
N ALA A 593 -23.72 -43.03 14.63
CA ALA A 593 -24.36 -42.24 15.67
C ALA A 593 -23.92 -40.78 15.63
N ILE A 594 -24.75 -39.90 16.18
CA ILE A 594 -24.42 -38.49 16.38
C ILE A 594 -23.35 -38.37 17.48
N ARG A 595 -22.35 -37.50 17.30
CA ARG A 595 -21.39 -37.20 18.36
C ARG A 595 -22.06 -36.43 19.49
N GLY A 596 -21.68 -36.73 20.72
CA GLY A 596 -22.28 -36.11 21.90
C GLY A 596 -23.73 -36.52 22.21
N TRP A 597 -24.30 -37.48 21.48
CA TRP A 597 -25.56 -38.12 21.87
C TRP A 597 -25.30 -39.40 22.69
N PRO A 598 -26.16 -39.69 23.69
CA PRO A 598 -26.11 -40.94 24.42
C PRO A 598 -26.46 -42.11 23.49
N ILE A 599 -25.76 -43.24 23.66
CA ILE A 599 -26.08 -44.48 22.94
C ILE A 599 -27.07 -45.27 23.79
N SER A 600 -28.29 -45.47 23.30
CA SER A 600 -29.21 -46.44 23.88
C SER A 600 -28.75 -47.85 23.53
N ALA A 601 -28.51 -48.69 24.54
CA ALA A 601 -28.09 -50.08 24.35
C ALA A 601 -29.11 -50.87 23.51
N ALA A 602 -30.40 -50.76 23.82
CA ALA A 602 -31.47 -51.42 23.06
C ALA A 602 -31.46 -51.00 21.58
N ARG A 603 -31.24 -49.71 21.30
CA ARG A 603 -31.17 -49.18 19.92
C ARG A 603 -29.90 -49.61 19.19
N LEU A 604 -28.77 -49.74 19.89
CA LEU A 604 -27.54 -50.30 19.35
C LEU A 604 -27.72 -51.77 18.96
N THR A 605 -28.26 -52.60 19.86
CA THR A 605 -28.56 -54.02 19.61
C THR A 605 -29.51 -54.17 18.41
N GLU A 606 -30.56 -53.35 18.32
CA GLU A 606 -31.46 -53.34 17.16
C GLU A 606 -30.74 -52.98 15.86
N ALA A 607 -29.90 -51.93 15.86
CA ALA A 607 -29.13 -51.53 14.68
C ALA A 607 -28.11 -52.61 14.27
N GLN A 608 -27.47 -53.28 15.22
CA GLN A 608 -26.57 -54.42 14.99
C GLN A 608 -27.32 -55.60 14.38
N HIS A 609 -28.50 -55.97 14.91
CA HIS A 609 -29.35 -56.99 14.29
C HIS A 609 -29.77 -56.62 12.86
N ARG A 610 -30.05 -55.35 12.57
CA ARG A 610 -30.34 -54.87 11.19
C ARG A 610 -29.13 -54.90 10.26
N VAL A 611 -27.90 -54.98 10.77
CA VAL A 611 -26.67 -55.22 9.98
C VAL A 611 -26.44 -56.71 9.72
N GLY A 612 -26.85 -57.59 10.66
CA GLY A 612 -26.74 -59.05 10.53
C GLY A 612 -27.88 -59.72 9.75
N ASN A 613 -29.13 -59.26 9.90
CA ASN A 613 -30.33 -59.93 9.38
C ASN A 613 -30.81 -59.39 8.03
N MET A 614 -29.92 -58.92 7.14
CA MET A 614 -30.33 -58.46 5.79
C MET A 614 -30.60 -59.64 4.85
N VAL A 615 -31.72 -60.33 5.06
CA VAL A 615 -32.37 -61.18 4.05
C VAL A 615 -33.19 -60.28 3.12
N GLY A 616 -32.51 -59.66 2.16
CA GLY A 616 -33.07 -58.74 1.18
C GLY A 616 -32.03 -58.38 0.11
N PRO A 617 -32.42 -57.75 -1.02
CA PRO A 617 -31.57 -57.65 -2.22
C PRO A 617 -30.28 -56.82 -2.06
N LEU A 618 -30.11 -56.13 -0.91
CA LEU A 618 -28.83 -55.59 -0.48
C LEU A 618 -28.01 -56.69 0.22
N ILE A 619 -27.56 -57.66 -0.57
CA ILE A 619 -26.59 -58.68 -0.15
C ILE A 619 -25.40 -57.98 0.53
N ASN A 620 -24.98 -58.47 1.70
CA ASN A 620 -23.74 -58.01 2.34
C ASN A 620 -22.55 -58.40 1.44
N PHE A 621 -22.15 -57.54 0.50
CA PHE A 621 -21.05 -57.76 -0.48
C PHE A 621 -19.64 -57.91 0.15
N LYS A 622 -19.56 -58.20 1.46
CA LYS A 622 -18.37 -58.53 2.26
C LYS A 622 -18.73 -59.52 3.39
N GLU A 623 -19.71 -60.38 3.21
CA GLU A 623 -19.81 -61.63 3.95
C GLU A 623 -18.74 -62.57 3.40
N VAL A 624 -17.96 -63.18 4.29
CA VAL A 624 -17.01 -64.23 3.95
C VAL A 624 -17.47 -65.45 4.72
N ASP A 625 -17.89 -66.47 3.98
CA ASP A 625 -18.27 -67.76 4.52
C ASP A 625 -17.06 -68.70 4.51
N VAL A 626 -16.93 -69.54 5.53
CA VAL A 626 -15.81 -70.46 5.71
C VAL A 626 -16.36 -71.80 6.14
N THR A 627 -16.31 -72.77 5.23
CA THR A 627 -16.84 -74.12 5.46
C THR A 627 -15.90 -74.96 6.33
N GLY A 628 -16.41 -76.04 6.92
CA GLY A 628 -15.59 -77.04 7.62
C GLY A 628 -14.54 -77.75 6.75
N SER A 629 -14.75 -77.77 5.42
CA SER A 629 -13.76 -78.26 4.43
C SER A 629 -12.63 -77.26 4.14
N GLY A 630 -12.70 -76.04 4.69
CA GLY A 630 -11.72 -74.98 4.46
C GLY A 630 -11.93 -74.19 3.17
N ASP A 631 -13.14 -74.24 2.60
CA ASP A 631 -13.52 -73.40 1.46
C ASP A 631 -13.93 -72.02 1.97
N VAL A 632 -13.26 -70.99 1.46
CA VAL A 632 -13.48 -69.59 1.80
C VAL A 632 -14.25 -68.96 0.64
N SER A 633 -15.52 -68.61 0.83
CA SER A 633 -16.36 -68.03 -0.22
C SER A 633 -16.79 -66.59 0.08
N TRP A 634 -16.86 -65.75 -0.95
CA TRP A 634 -17.38 -64.40 -0.86
C TRP A 634 -18.05 -63.97 -2.17
N VAL A 635 -18.99 -63.03 -2.08
CA VAL A 635 -19.69 -62.44 -3.22
C VAL A 635 -19.15 -61.05 -3.51
N ASN A 636 -18.96 -60.74 -4.79
CA ASN A 636 -18.50 -59.44 -5.24
C ASN A 636 -19.24 -59.01 -6.53
N THR A 637 -19.16 -57.72 -6.87
CA THR A 637 -19.80 -57.13 -8.06
C THR A 637 -18.72 -56.75 -9.08
N LEU A 638 -18.94 -57.09 -10.36
CA LEU A 638 -18.02 -56.73 -11.43
C LEU A 638 -18.13 -55.22 -11.73
N SER A 639 -17.23 -54.43 -11.15
CA SER A 639 -17.17 -52.98 -11.42
C SER A 639 -16.42 -52.67 -12.73
N GLY A 640 -16.75 -51.55 -13.37
CA GLY A 640 -16.02 -51.08 -14.56
C GLY A 640 -14.53 -50.84 -14.29
N SER A 641 -14.17 -50.38 -13.09
CA SER A 641 -12.76 -50.24 -12.68
C SER A 641 -12.07 -51.58 -12.47
N SER A 642 -12.78 -52.63 -12.03
CA SER A 642 -12.26 -54.00 -11.99
C SER A 642 -11.97 -54.54 -13.39
N MET A 643 -12.83 -54.24 -14.38
CA MET A 643 -12.61 -54.66 -15.78
C MET A 643 -11.38 -54.01 -16.41
N VAL A 644 -11.11 -52.73 -16.13
CA VAL A 644 -9.89 -52.04 -16.62
C VAL A 644 -8.63 -52.61 -15.96
N ASN A 645 -8.68 -52.86 -14.64
CA ASN A 645 -7.49 -53.25 -13.87
C ASN A 645 -7.24 -54.77 -13.82
N LEU A 646 -8.21 -55.59 -14.22
CA LEU A 646 -8.15 -57.06 -14.36
C LEU A 646 -7.78 -57.85 -13.07
N TYR A 647 -7.89 -57.22 -11.90
CA TYR A 647 -7.79 -57.84 -10.57
C TYR A 647 -9.02 -57.54 -9.72
N ALA A 648 -9.33 -58.42 -8.77
CA ALA A 648 -10.34 -58.19 -7.74
C ALA A 648 -9.69 -58.05 -6.36
N GLY A 649 -10.25 -57.18 -5.52
CA GLY A 649 -9.87 -57.10 -4.11
C GLY A 649 -10.44 -58.28 -3.32
N VAL A 650 -9.62 -58.91 -2.50
CA VAL A 650 -10.04 -59.99 -1.58
C VAL A 650 -10.43 -59.36 -0.23
N PRO A 651 -11.60 -59.70 0.35
CA PRO A 651 -12.00 -59.17 1.66
C PRO A 651 -10.98 -59.55 2.75
N SER A 652 -10.68 -58.63 3.68
CA SER A 652 -9.70 -58.87 4.75
C SER A 652 -10.01 -60.09 5.61
N LYS A 653 -11.29 -60.44 5.81
CA LYS A 653 -11.69 -61.69 6.47
C LYS A 653 -11.27 -62.94 5.71
N ALA A 654 -11.36 -62.94 4.37
CA ALA A 654 -10.94 -64.07 3.55
C ALA A 654 -9.41 -64.25 3.57
N LEU A 655 -8.65 -63.15 3.61
CA LEU A 655 -7.19 -63.19 3.74
C LEU A 655 -6.69 -63.85 5.04
N LEU A 656 -7.50 -63.89 6.10
CA LEU A 656 -7.15 -64.63 7.34
C LEU A 656 -7.11 -66.15 7.13
N HIS A 657 -7.74 -66.65 6.06
CA HIS A 657 -7.91 -68.07 5.77
C HIS A 657 -7.23 -68.49 4.45
N LEU A 658 -6.61 -67.57 3.73
CA LEU A 658 -5.96 -67.78 2.43
C LEU A 658 -4.48 -67.42 2.50
N SER A 659 -3.63 -68.22 1.85
CA SER A 659 -2.20 -67.93 1.70
C SER A 659 -1.89 -67.40 0.31
N GLU A 660 -0.85 -66.58 0.17
CA GLU A 660 -0.40 -66.10 -1.15
C GLU A 660 0.01 -67.27 -2.07
N GLY A 661 0.06 -66.98 -3.37
CA GLY A 661 0.43 -67.94 -4.41
C GLY A 661 -0.70 -68.26 -5.38
N GLN A 662 -0.51 -69.34 -6.14
CA GLN A 662 -1.42 -69.74 -7.22
C GLN A 662 -2.53 -70.68 -6.74
N TYR A 663 -3.68 -70.58 -7.41
CA TYR A 663 -4.89 -71.36 -7.18
C TYR A 663 -5.44 -71.85 -8.52
N ALA A 664 -5.53 -73.16 -8.70
CA ALA A 664 -6.06 -73.79 -9.90
C ALA A 664 -7.59 -73.62 -9.98
N THR A 665 -8.08 -73.25 -11.15
CA THR A 665 -9.52 -73.14 -11.45
C THR A 665 -9.77 -73.76 -12.83
N ASN A 666 -11.02 -74.11 -13.15
CA ASN A 666 -11.34 -74.90 -14.35
C ASN A 666 -10.80 -74.23 -15.64
N GLY A 667 -9.66 -74.72 -16.14
CA GLY A 667 -8.96 -74.20 -17.32
C GLY A 667 -8.08 -72.94 -17.11
N ALA A 668 -7.88 -72.44 -15.89
CA ALA A 668 -7.06 -71.25 -15.63
C ALA A 668 -6.35 -71.29 -14.25
N SER A 669 -5.55 -70.26 -13.96
CA SER A 669 -4.90 -70.07 -12.66
C SER A 669 -5.16 -68.66 -12.13
N LEU A 670 -5.57 -68.57 -10.87
CA LEU A 670 -5.70 -67.31 -10.13
C LEU A 670 -4.47 -67.13 -9.23
N THR A 671 -3.96 -65.91 -9.08
CA THR A 671 -2.82 -65.64 -8.20
C THR A 671 -3.21 -64.64 -7.12
N LEU A 672 -3.06 -65.04 -5.85
CA LEU A 672 -3.26 -64.16 -4.70
C LEU A 672 -1.94 -63.46 -4.35
N THR A 673 -1.96 -62.13 -4.43
CA THR A 673 -0.83 -61.24 -4.07
C THR A 673 -1.36 -60.12 -3.17
N GLY A 674 -0.92 -60.08 -1.91
CA GLY A 674 -1.46 -59.22 -0.87
C GLY A 674 -2.98 -59.34 -0.78
N CYS A 675 -3.68 -58.21 -0.94
CA CYS A 675 -5.13 -58.15 -0.94
C CYS A 675 -5.80 -58.29 -2.32
N ARG A 676 -5.08 -58.78 -3.35
CA ARG A 676 -5.56 -58.82 -4.75
C ARG A 676 -5.50 -60.23 -5.33
N MET A 677 -6.60 -60.66 -5.95
CA MET A 677 -6.66 -61.88 -6.75
C MET A 677 -6.53 -61.50 -8.24
N VAL A 678 -5.38 -61.80 -8.82
CA VAL A 678 -5.04 -61.56 -10.23
C VAL A 678 -5.61 -62.69 -11.09
N GLY A 679 -6.14 -62.34 -12.27
CA GLY A 679 -6.80 -63.29 -13.18
C GLY A 679 -8.30 -63.49 -12.90
N LEU A 680 -8.76 -63.23 -11.67
CA LEU A 680 -10.15 -63.46 -11.26
C LEU A 680 -11.16 -62.71 -12.14
N ILE A 681 -10.91 -61.44 -12.45
CA ILE A 681 -11.80 -60.65 -13.31
C ILE A 681 -11.82 -61.15 -14.75
N ARG A 682 -10.68 -61.64 -15.28
CA ARG A 682 -10.65 -62.25 -16.62
C ARG A 682 -11.52 -63.49 -16.69
N LEU A 683 -11.50 -64.32 -15.64
CA LEU A 683 -12.35 -65.50 -15.55
C LEU A 683 -13.84 -65.12 -15.46
N VAL A 684 -14.21 -64.15 -14.62
CA VAL A 684 -15.59 -63.65 -14.53
C VAL A 684 -16.10 -63.14 -15.87
N ILE A 685 -15.28 -62.38 -16.63
CA ILE A 685 -15.63 -61.92 -17.98
C ILE A 685 -15.78 -63.10 -18.95
N ALA A 686 -14.86 -64.06 -18.93
CA ALA A 686 -14.92 -65.26 -19.77
C ALA A 686 -16.16 -66.14 -19.50
N SER A 687 -16.64 -66.16 -18.24
CA SER A 687 -17.91 -66.81 -17.86
C SER A 687 -19.17 -66.02 -18.26
N GLY A 688 -19.04 -64.86 -18.92
CA GLY A 688 -20.16 -64.02 -19.37
C GLY A 688 -20.49 -62.84 -18.44
N GLY A 689 -19.60 -62.45 -17.54
CA GLY A 689 -19.80 -61.35 -16.61
C GLY A 689 -19.74 -59.97 -17.28
N VAL A 690 -20.81 -59.19 -17.12
CA VAL A 690 -20.94 -57.79 -17.57
C VAL A 690 -20.80 -56.79 -16.40
N PRO A 691 -20.55 -55.49 -16.63
CA PRO A 691 -20.57 -54.49 -15.56
C PRO A 691 -21.84 -54.57 -14.72
N GLY A 692 -21.70 -54.69 -13.39
CA GLY A 692 -22.81 -54.87 -12.45
C GLY A 692 -23.17 -56.33 -12.15
N ALA A 693 -22.65 -57.31 -12.90
CA ALA A 693 -22.88 -58.72 -12.63
C ALA A 693 -22.33 -59.12 -11.24
N LEU A 694 -23.07 -59.97 -10.53
CA LEU A 694 -22.66 -60.54 -9.26
C LEU A 694 -21.94 -61.87 -9.50
N TYR A 695 -20.85 -62.10 -8.78
CA TYR A 695 -20.13 -63.37 -8.82
C TYR A 695 -19.71 -63.83 -7.42
N ARG A 696 -19.82 -65.14 -7.17
CA ARG A 696 -19.25 -65.82 -6.02
C ARG A 696 -17.84 -66.27 -6.39
N THR A 697 -16.88 -66.03 -5.51
CA THR A 697 -15.55 -66.65 -5.56
C THR A 697 -15.43 -67.57 -4.36
N THR A 698 -15.06 -68.82 -4.57
CA THR A 698 -14.81 -69.83 -3.53
C THR A 698 -13.39 -70.34 -3.68
N VAL A 699 -12.59 -70.30 -2.62
CA VAL A 699 -11.16 -70.66 -2.67
C VAL A 699 -10.82 -71.61 -1.53
N ASN A 700 -10.16 -72.73 -1.84
CA ASN A 700 -9.67 -73.67 -0.84
C ASN A 700 -8.15 -73.52 -0.68
N ALA A 701 -7.71 -73.04 0.48
CA ALA A 701 -6.29 -72.83 0.78
C ALA A 701 -5.47 -74.12 0.81
N ARG A 702 -6.07 -75.25 1.20
CA ARG A 702 -5.40 -76.55 1.34
C ARG A 702 -5.28 -77.27 0.01
N ALA A 703 -6.37 -77.32 -0.77
CA ALA A 703 -6.38 -77.94 -2.09
C ALA A 703 -5.73 -77.06 -3.18
N ARG A 704 -5.43 -75.78 -2.88
CA ARG A 704 -4.96 -74.77 -3.85
C ARG A 704 -5.88 -74.66 -5.07
N THR A 705 -7.19 -74.73 -4.83
CA THR A 705 -8.23 -74.61 -5.87
C THR A 705 -9.08 -73.35 -5.68
N ALA A 706 -9.67 -72.88 -6.77
CA ALA A 706 -10.65 -71.80 -6.77
C ALA A 706 -11.78 -72.09 -7.77
N LYS A 707 -13.01 -71.72 -7.40
CA LYS A 707 -14.22 -71.77 -8.24
C LYS A 707 -14.84 -70.37 -8.31
N VAL A 708 -15.38 -70.02 -9.47
CA VAL A 708 -16.06 -68.74 -9.71
C VAL A 708 -17.39 -69.02 -10.38
N GLU A 709 -18.46 -68.41 -9.87
CA GLU A 709 -19.85 -68.63 -10.30
C GLU A 709 -20.53 -67.28 -10.47
N ILE A 710 -21.26 -67.06 -11.58
CA ILE A 710 -22.06 -65.85 -11.77
C ILE A 710 -23.43 -66.06 -11.13
N ILE A 711 -23.80 -65.19 -10.19
CA ILE A 711 -25.04 -65.30 -9.42
C ILE A 711 -26.17 -64.65 -10.21
N GLY A 712 -27.28 -65.37 -10.40
CA GLY A 712 -28.47 -64.88 -11.11
C GLY A 712 -28.53 -65.25 -12.59
N ARG A 713 -27.59 -66.05 -13.09
CA ARG A 713 -27.77 -66.81 -14.34
C ARG A 713 -28.70 -67.98 -14.02
N GLN A 714 -29.86 -68.06 -14.66
CA GLN A 714 -30.58 -69.33 -14.76
C GLN A 714 -29.83 -70.16 -15.79
N ASP A 715 -29.33 -71.33 -15.39
CA ASP A 715 -28.82 -72.31 -16.34
C ASP A 715 -30.03 -72.88 -17.08
N SER A 716 -30.13 -72.60 -18.38
CA SER A 716 -31.23 -73.00 -19.27
C SER A 716 -31.04 -74.38 -19.89
N ASP A 717 -29.98 -75.08 -19.48
CA ASP A 717 -29.42 -76.22 -20.21
C ASP A 717 -29.55 -77.48 -19.34
N ASP A 718 -30.79 -77.91 -19.11
CA ASP A 718 -31.11 -79.24 -18.56
C ASP A 718 -32.45 -79.77 -19.11
N GLU A 719 -32.61 -79.72 -20.44
CA GLU A 719 -33.56 -80.56 -21.19
C GLU A 719 -32.79 -81.44 -22.18
N GLY A 720 -32.87 -82.76 -21.97
CA GLY A 720 -32.58 -83.77 -22.99
C GLY A 720 -31.32 -84.61 -22.78
N LEU A 721 -31.44 -85.69 -21.99
CA LEU A 721 -30.87 -87.01 -22.32
C LEU A 721 -31.42 -88.14 -21.40
N GLU A 722 -32.69 -88.49 -21.60
CA GLU A 722 -33.18 -89.89 -21.66
C GLU A 722 -34.31 -89.97 -22.70
#